data_AF-A0AAD5XCI0-F1
#
_entry.id   AF-A0AAD5XCI0-F1
#
_cell.length_a   1.000
_cell.length_b   1.000
_cell.length_c   1.000
_cell.angle_alpha   90.00
_cell.angle_beta   90.00
_cell.angle_gamma   90.00
#
_symmetry.space_group_name_H-M   'P 1'
#
loop_
_entity.id
_entity.type
_entity.pdbx_description
1 polymer ?
#
loop_
_entity_poly.entity_id
_entity_poly.type
_entity_poly.pdbx_seq_one_letter_code
_entity_poly.pdbx_strand_id
1 'polypeptide(L)'
;MLVRACVLTLGWILQAFAATVTWPSANSRYDELEEVYYQDAGYRGAQFSTLFTPCSDDNALALRMGFHDMVGHNVSDSANLVGGIDSSLRYELNHTNNVFSFNAHYFYYTNFANQRASVADLQALGLVHGVALCNGPTIPYRAGRLDALSANPSYAFLPSDVADPIHELIGNFSLMGFNQSEFISVIACAHTIGGVEHDEHPLIVSAAENKLMFDSTNLIFDDLIVSQYVSGQSVDPLVVGPTSFDVDFRIFSSDGNVTIKQMNSPEAFASRCTDMLAKVLNSVPTTSVLTDVLVPYEVKPSHVGYDFVDGVLTFLGEIRVRTTEEAVDSVSIISSDSGETISATAISNGNATGGFPVETFQFYSFAKAINKTAVSAYSVNVTYSNGTSILFDNNEALFPIEPRVFYSQSSSCLATNDVMNWTATIVAAVSNDLVTNPVHLIFTQGVRDSVPTFPVVNLQAETITMSKVASQNLSSSFTLYSATVTINAWTQNQATFDISVGGVNDSFHKLTDLVGQNCAATNNVLYWNITYVQTDLGSYVPGGARRVIGVNGVWPVDAVYANLGDTLQIRVANQLDVPTSLHFFGIHQTGSPQYDGVPYVTQCPIPSGNSFTYTVFLNQSGTFWIEGDYMGQSVDGLRVPLIVRSTGDVKYNNDFIVRLTDWYSDEYPDLFAQFSSNLNPLGTLPTPGAILANEQSNSSLPFITGETYMVRLISMASQIAMNIAIDGHNMTIVEVDGVSIQPYEVTSLAIAPSQRLGVLVTAVDDTNTTLVNYAMRISQRMKGADSDGTEVVSGQLTTYLVISYAVDNPLGQSVDTSEGGGIVIIYNDTVLPSLEPLIDTDVLIPTQQILLDASVLMMADGSSHGTFNDIAYIRPAVPSLMTALSMPSDALKANLEVYGIDTNPFLLDDGVTELVISNNNAVEYAFHLHGHSFQVIAVAALPYASSEIVEPQTGPPSRDTIHIPANYYAVVRFENENPGVWLFHGTTTFLRDSGFSATLIETPTAINITFDADFAQTCAASGIPFTGNAAGNALLNMTGLQDEVL
;
A
#
# COMPACT_ATOMS: atom_id res chain seq x y z
N MET A 1 -19.06 3.50 64.74
CA MET A 1 -17.98 2.59 65.24
C MET A 1 -18.64 1.36 65.86
N LEU A 2 -19.53 0.63 65.18
CA LEU A 2 -19.43 -0.17 63.95
C LEU A 2 -18.75 -1.53 64.16
N VAL A 3 -19.58 -2.41 64.72
CA VAL A 3 -19.58 -3.87 64.63
C VAL A 3 -19.85 -4.28 63.18
N ARG A 4 -18.98 -5.12 62.60
CA ARG A 4 -19.30 -6.19 61.63
C ARG A 4 -18.04 -7.02 61.37
N ALA A 5 -17.86 -8.03 62.20
CA ALA A 5 -16.94 -9.15 62.02
C ALA A 5 -17.78 -10.44 61.96
N CYS A 6 -17.28 -11.44 61.22
CA CYS A 6 -17.80 -12.81 61.07
C CYS A 6 -19.09 -12.99 60.26
N VAL A 7 -18.99 -13.20 58.93
CA VAL A 7 -19.53 -14.35 58.17
C VAL A 7 -18.82 -14.37 56.80
N LEU A 8 -17.62 -14.94 56.70
CA LEU A 8 -16.94 -15.25 55.42
C LEU A 8 -15.89 -16.35 55.68
N THR A 9 -16.34 -17.55 56.02
CA THR A 9 -15.53 -18.78 55.94
C THR A 9 -16.49 -19.98 55.84
N LEU A 10 -16.10 -20.98 55.04
CA LEU A 10 -16.80 -22.23 54.70
C LEU A 10 -17.71 -22.18 53.46
N GLY A 11 -17.06 -22.17 52.30
CA GLY A 11 -17.63 -22.50 51.00
C GLY A 11 -16.56 -22.76 49.93
N TRP A 12 -15.39 -23.28 50.31
CA TRP A 12 -14.32 -23.67 49.39
C TRP A 12 -13.97 -25.13 49.65
N ILE A 13 -14.71 -26.05 49.04
CA ILE A 13 -14.27 -27.44 48.88
C ILE A 13 -14.68 -27.89 47.48
N LEU A 14 -13.65 -28.19 46.67
CA LEU A 14 -13.68 -28.88 45.38
C LEU A 14 -14.23 -28.08 44.18
N GLN A 15 -13.58 -26.96 43.82
CA GLN A 15 -13.35 -26.73 42.39
C GLN A 15 -12.20 -27.65 42.00
N ALA A 16 -12.46 -28.59 41.08
CA ALA A 16 -11.37 -29.22 40.34
C ALA A 16 -10.52 -28.07 39.77
N PHE A 17 -9.21 -28.06 40.04
CA PHE A 17 -8.30 -27.14 39.37
C PHE A 17 -8.45 -27.41 37.88
N ALA A 18 -9.18 -26.56 37.16
CA ALA A 18 -9.11 -26.52 35.71
C ALA A 18 -7.64 -26.29 35.37
N ALA A 19 -7.07 -27.13 34.50
CA ALA A 19 -5.69 -26.95 34.08
C ALA A 19 -5.55 -25.54 33.50
N THR A 20 -4.50 -24.81 33.89
CA THR A 20 -4.15 -23.52 33.31
C THR A 20 -4.06 -23.67 31.79
N VAL A 21 -4.60 -22.72 31.02
CA VAL A 21 -4.53 -22.80 29.56
C VAL A 21 -3.09 -22.61 29.08
N THR A 22 -2.66 -23.43 28.11
CA THR A 22 -1.31 -23.37 27.51
C THR A 22 -1.34 -22.70 26.15
N TRP A 23 -0.25 -22.03 25.79
CA TRP A 23 -0.01 -21.53 24.44
C TRP A 23 1.18 -22.26 23.80
N PRO A 24 1.08 -22.77 22.56
CA PRO A 24 -0.16 -22.87 21.80
C PRO A 24 -1.12 -23.87 22.46
N SER A 25 -2.42 -23.66 22.28
CA SER A 25 -3.44 -24.58 22.76
C SER A 25 -3.43 -25.88 21.97
N ALA A 26 -3.78 -27.00 22.63
CA ALA A 26 -4.02 -28.27 21.95
C ALA A 26 -5.19 -28.17 20.94
N ASN A 27 -6.13 -27.27 21.19
CA ASN A 27 -7.11 -26.83 20.20
C ASN A 27 -6.68 -25.46 19.70
N SER A 28 -5.99 -25.43 18.55
CA SER A 28 -5.41 -24.20 17.99
C SER A 28 -6.43 -23.09 17.73
N ARG A 29 -7.73 -23.41 17.66
CA ARG A 29 -8.81 -22.40 17.53
C ARG A 29 -8.93 -21.51 18.76
N TYR A 30 -8.56 -22.05 19.93
CA TYR A 30 -8.56 -21.31 21.18
C TYR A 30 -7.68 -20.07 21.09
N ASP A 31 -6.45 -20.21 20.58
CA ASP A 31 -5.46 -19.13 20.57
C ASP A 31 -5.94 -17.90 19.76
N GLU A 32 -6.63 -18.15 18.65
CA GLU A 32 -7.15 -17.10 17.77
C GLU A 32 -8.42 -16.46 18.35
N LEU A 33 -9.39 -17.28 18.79
CA LEU A 33 -10.66 -16.78 19.30
C LEU A 33 -10.52 -16.10 20.66
N GLU A 34 -9.51 -16.48 21.46
CA GLU A 34 -9.16 -15.78 22.71
C GLU A 34 -8.69 -14.36 22.43
N GLU A 35 -7.95 -14.15 21.34
CA GLU A 35 -7.52 -12.83 20.90
C GLU A 35 -8.71 -12.00 20.44
N VAL A 36 -9.55 -12.55 19.56
CA VAL A 36 -10.75 -11.87 19.05
C VAL A 36 -11.70 -11.49 20.19
N TYR A 37 -11.81 -12.35 21.22
CA TYR A 37 -12.72 -12.13 22.34
C TYR A 37 -12.19 -11.11 23.36
N TYR A 38 -10.95 -11.29 23.83
CA TYR A 38 -10.43 -10.49 24.95
C TYR A 38 -9.53 -9.33 24.52
N GLN A 39 -8.85 -9.41 23.38
CA GLN A 39 -7.95 -8.36 22.89
C GLN A 39 -8.65 -7.56 21.80
N ASP A 40 -9.68 -6.82 22.19
CA ASP A 40 -10.58 -6.18 21.22
C ASP A 40 -10.13 -4.76 20.82
N ALA A 41 -9.68 -3.95 21.76
CA ALA A 41 -9.31 -2.56 21.54
C ALA A 41 -7.88 -2.25 22.02
N GLY A 42 -7.31 -1.16 21.52
CA GLY A 42 -5.94 -0.74 21.84
C GLY A 42 -4.90 -1.39 20.92
N TYR A 43 -3.69 -1.60 21.45
CA TYR A 43 -2.58 -2.16 20.69
C TYR A 43 -2.89 -3.59 20.22
N ARG A 44 -2.84 -3.80 18.89
CA ARG A 44 -3.21 -5.07 18.24
C ARG A 44 -4.65 -5.54 18.55
N GLY A 45 -5.55 -4.64 18.90
CA GLY A 45 -6.95 -4.97 19.13
C GLY A 45 -7.61 -5.56 17.88
N ALA A 46 -8.36 -6.64 18.02
CA ALA A 46 -9.11 -7.26 16.93
C ALA A 46 -10.18 -6.33 16.36
N GLN A 47 -10.78 -5.48 17.20
CA GLN A 47 -11.89 -4.56 16.88
C GLN A 47 -13.19 -5.28 16.50
N PHE A 48 -13.41 -6.48 17.03
CA PHE A 48 -14.60 -7.29 16.80
C PHE A 48 -15.86 -6.73 17.47
N SER A 49 -15.70 -5.97 18.56
CA SER A 49 -16.83 -5.36 19.28
C SER A 49 -17.38 -4.10 18.61
N THR A 50 -16.73 -3.61 17.54
CA THR A 50 -17.07 -2.32 16.90
C THR A 50 -18.47 -2.29 16.31
N LEU A 51 -18.98 -3.42 15.80
CA LEU A 51 -20.36 -3.53 15.32
C LEU A 51 -21.40 -3.43 16.47
N PHE A 52 -20.99 -3.76 17.70
CA PHE A 52 -21.88 -3.88 18.86
C PHE A 52 -21.73 -2.72 19.85
N THR A 53 -20.88 -1.73 19.54
CA THR A 53 -20.51 -0.63 20.45
C THR A 53 -20.73 0.73 19.77
N PRO A 54 -21.55 1.63 20.36
CA PRO A 54 -22.40 1.41 21.53
C PRO A 54 -23.53 0.41 21.25
N CYS A 55 -24.22 -0.08 22.29
CA CYS A 55 -25.37 -0.96 22.13
C CYS A 55 -26.40 -0.35 21.15
N SER A 56 -26.71 -1.10 20.08
CA SER A 56 -27.57 -0.70 18.97
C SER A 56 -28.54 -1.84 18.60
N ASP A 57 -29.31 -1.66 17.53
CA ASP A 57 -30.12 -2.71 16.95
C ASP A 57 -29.29 -3.90 16.41
N ASP A 58 -28.01 -3.69 16.10
CA ASP A 58 -27.09 -4.77 15.71
C ASP A 58 -26.88 -5.76 16.87
N ASN A 59 -26.89 -5.30 18.13
CA ASN A 59 -26.80 -6.17 19.29
C ASN A 59 -28.02 -7.11 19.40
N ALA A 60 -29.22 -6.56 19.21
CA ALA A 60 -30.45 -7.35 19.18
C ALA A 60 -30.46 -8.32 17.98
N LEU A 61 -29.93 -7.87 16.83
CA LEU A 61 -29.82 -8.69 15.63
C LEU A 61 -28.83 -9.86 15.80
N ALA A 62 -27.71 -9.66 16.50
CA ALA A 62 -26.76 -10.74 16.81
C ALA A 62 -27.38 -11.82 17.71
N LEU A 63 -28.16 -11.40 18.71
CA LEU A 63 -28.93 -12.31 19.57
C LEU A 63 -29.96 -13.10 18.75
N ARG A 64 -30.69 -12.42 17.86
CA ARG A 64 -31.66 -13.03 16.95
C ARG A 64 -31.00 -14.00 15.97
N MET A 65 -29.86 -13.67 15.38
CA MET A 65 -29.10 -14.56 14.49
C MET A 65 -28.73 -15.87 15.17
N GLY A 66 -28.17 -15.80 16.39
CA GLY A 66 -27.81 -17.01 17.13
C GLY A 66 -29.03 -17.91 17.37
N PHE A 67 -30.18 -17.32 17.69
CA PHE A 67 -31.41 -18.10 17.82
C PHE A 67 -31.86 -18.73 16.50
N HIS A 68 -31.88 -17.97 15.40
CA HIS A 68 -32.34 -18.45 14.09
C HIS A 68 -31.47 -19.58 13.51
N ASP A 69 -30.17 -19.56 13.76
CA ASP A 69 -29.26 -20.63 13.35
C ASP A 69 -29.42 -21.87 14.25
N MET A 70 -29.58 -21.66 15.57
CA MET A 70 -29.83 -22.73 16.53
C MET A 70 -31.13 -23.52 16.26
N VAL A 71 -32.17 -22.88 15.73
CA VAL A 71 -33.48 -23.52 15.42
C VAL A 71 -33.34 -24.73 14.50
N GLY A 72 -32.28 -24.81 13.69
CA GLY A 72 -32.01 -25.98 12.87
C GLY A 72 -31.52 -27.21 13.65
N HIS A 73 -31.23 -27.10 14.95
CA HIS A 73 -30.67 -28.17 15.76
C HIS A 73 -31.68 -29.30 16.01
N ASN A 74 -31.25 -30.54 15.81
CA ASN A 74 -32.09 -31.71 16.04
C ASN A 74 -31.41 -32.77 16.92
N VAL A 75 -31.78 -32.80 18.21
CA VAL A 75 -31.28 -33.76 19.20
C VAL A 75 -31.84 -35.17 19.03
N SER A 76 -32.91 -35.34 18.25
CA SER A 76 -33.54 -36.65 18.01
C SER A 76 -32.82 -37.47 16.94
N ASP A 77 -32.08 -36.81 16.03
CA ASP A 77 -31.15 -37.48 15.11
C ASP A 77 -29.80 -37.74 15.81
N SER A 78 -29.84 -38.63 16.81
CA SER A 78 -28.68 -39.00 17.63
C SER A 78 -27.48 -39.56 16.85
N ALA A 79 -27.64 -39.93 15.57
CA ALA A 79 -26.56 -40.44 14.74
C ALA A 79 -25.71 -39.32 14.12
N ASN A 80 -26.28 -38.13 13.89
CA ASN A 80 -25.60 -37.03 13.22
C ASN A 80 -25.64 -35.70 13.98
N LEU A 81 -26.62 -35.46 14.87
CA LEU A 81 -27.00 -34.14 15.43
C LEU A 81 -26.79 -33.04 14.38
N VAL A 82 -27.77 -32.82 13.52
CA VAL A 82 -27.68 -31.81 12.46
C VAL A 82 -28.14 -30.44 12.98
N GLY A 83 -27.53 -29.36 12.46
CA GLY A 83 -27.85 -27.97 12.81
C GLY A 83 -27.37 -27.52 14.18
N GLY A 84 -27.74 -26.29 14.55
CA GLY A 84 -27.22 -25.59 15.73
C GLY A 84 -26.52 -24.31 15.32
N ILE A 85 -25.69 -23.76 16.19
CA ILE A 85 -24.79 -22.66 15.81
C ILE A 85 -23.65 -23.23 14.97
N ASP A 86 -23.89 -23.35 13.68
CA ASP A 86 -22.94 -23.81 12.66
C ASP A 86 -22.87 -22.86 11.45
N SER A 87 -23.54 -21.70 11.53
CA SER A 87 -23.68 -20.72 10.46
C SER A 87 -24.28 -21.30 9.17
N SER A 88 -25.12 -22.34 9.26
CA SER A 88 -25.90 -22.84 8.11
C SER A 88 -26.92 -21.81 7.60
N LEU A 89 -27.36 -20.90 8.47
CA LEU A 89 -28.26 -19.79 8.14
C LEU A 89 -27.77 -18.91 6.97
N ARG A 90 -26.45 -18.84 6.72
CA ARG A 90 -25.87 -18.10 5.57
C ARG A 90 -26.32 -18.62 4.20
N TYR A 91 -26.80 -19.87 4.14
CA TYR A 91 -27.35 -20.48 2.92
C TYR A 91 -28.88 -20.36 2.82
N GLU A 92 -29.53 -19.76 3.81
CA GLU A 92 -30.98 -19.80 4.03
C GLU A 92 -31.61 -18.41 4.13
N LEU A 93 -30.84 -17.36 3.80
CA LEU A 93 -31.22 -15.96 3.98
C LEU A 93 -32.43 -15.54 3.13
N ASN A 94 -32.77 -16.30 2.08
CA ASN A 94 -33.98 -16.07 1.27
C ASN A 94 -35.25 -16.71 1.87
N HIS A 95 -35.15 -17.44 2.97
CA HIS A 95 -36.31 -18.05 3.61
C HIS A 95 -37.20 -16.97 4.22
N THR A 96 -38.53 -17.13 4.15
CA THR A 96 -39.50 -16.12 4.61
C THR A 96 -39.45 -15.81 6.11
N ASN A 97 -38.78 -16.66 6.88
CA ASN A 97 -38.61 -16.48 8.33
C ASN A 97 -37.30 -15.77 8.67
N ASN A 98 -36.47 -15.44 7.67
CA ASN A 98 -35.20 -14.76 7.86
C ASN A 98 -35.30 -13.32 7.41
N VAL A 99 -34.49 -12.50 8.06
CA VAL A 99 -34.46 -11.06 7.83
C VAL A 99 -33.24 -10.70 7.01
N PHE A 100 -33.42 -9.76 6.09
CA PHE A 100 -32.38 -9.35 5.15
C PHE A 100 -31.13 -8.79 5.85
N SER A 101 -31.31 -8.19 7.03
CA SER A 101 -30.25 -7.58 7.83
C SER A 101 -29.19 -8.56 8.33
N PHE A 102 -29.47 -9.87 8.40
CA PHE A 102 -28.48 -10.90 8.73
C PHE A 102 -27.27 -10.92 7.77
N ASN A 103 -27.44 -10.47 6.53
CA ASN A 103 -26.38 -10.37 5.53
C ASN A 103 -25.20 -9.49 6.00
N ALA A 104 -25.49 -8.35 6.62
CA ALA A 104 -24.48 -7.39 7.04
C ALA A 104 -23.60 -7.97 8.16
N HIS A 105 -24.21 -8.68 9.09
CA HIS A 105 -23.50 -9.38 10.17
C HIS A 105 -22.61 -10.51 9.64
N TYR A 106 -23.10 -11.33 8.71
CA TYR A 106 -22.24 -12.35 8.10
C TYR A 106 -21.06 -11.73 7.37
N PHE A 107 -21.29 -10.67 6.59
CA PHE A 107 -20.21 -9.93 5.94
C PHE A 107 -19.19 -9.42 6.97
N TYR A 108 -19.65 -8.87 8.09
CA TYR A 108 -18.79 -8.45 9.20
C TYR A 108 -18.00 -9.61 9.80
N TYR A 109 -18.64 -10.72 10.18
CA TYR A 109 -17.97 -11.90 10.75
C TYR A 109 -16.93 -12.48 9.79
N THR A 110 -17.20 -12.49 8.48
CA THR A 110 -16.23 -13.02 7.53
C THR A 110 -14.90 -12.24 7.51
N ASN A 111 -14.83 -10.99 7.98
CA ASN A 111 -13.57 -10.26 8.10
C ASN A 111 -12.62 -10.80 9.18
N PHE A 112 -13.14 -11.60 10.12
CA PHE A 112 -12.39 -12.21 11.21
C PHE A 112 -12.18 -13.72 11.00
N ALA A 113 -12.82 -14.29 9.99
CA ALA A 113 -12.79 -15.72 9.73
C ALA A 113 -11.44 -16.14 9.13
N ASN A 114 -10.86 -17.22 9.62
CA ASN A 114 -9.61 -17.80 9.09
C ASN A 114 -9.52 -19.27 9.48
N GLN A 115 -8.40 -19.94 9.17
CA GLN A 115 -8.25 -21.38 9.43
C GLN A 115 -8.39 -21.78 10.91
N ARG A 116 -8.26 -20.83 11.85
CA ARG A 116 -8.45 -21.03 13.30
C ARG A 116 -9.69 -20.34 13.88
N ALA A 117 -10.41 -19.52 13.12
CA ALA A 117 -11.65 -18.86 13.54
C ALA A 117 -12.77 -19.10 12.51
N SER A 118 -13.76 -19.92 12.86
CA SER A 118 -14.94 -20.18 12.02
C SER A 118 -15.94 -19.03 12.09
N VAL A 119 -16.74 -18.85 11.05
CA VAL A 119 -17.87 -17.90 11.08
C VAL A 119 -18.87 -18.27 12.17
N ALA A 120 -19.06 -19.57 12.45
CA ALA A 120 -19.93 -20.06 13.52
C ALA A 120 -19.43 -19.67 14.93
N ASP A 121 -18.12 -19.74 15.17
CA ASP A 121 -17.53 -19.25 16.43
C ASP A 121 -17.65 -17.72 16.54
N LEU A 122 -17.46 -16.99 15.44
CA LEU A 122 -17.60 -15.53 15.40
C LEU A 122 -19.05 -15.08 15.58
N GLN A 123 -20.02 -15.78 15.02
CA GLN A 123 -21.45 -15.54 15.25
C GLN A 123 -21.81 -15.76 16.73
N ALA A 124 -21.27 -16.83 17.34
CA ALA A 124 -21.44 -17.07 18.77
C ALA A 124 -20.84 -15.96 19.63
N LEU A 125 -19.63 -15.47 19.29
CA LEU A 125 -19.03 -14.30 19.94
C LEU A 125 -19.86 -13.03 19.73
N GLY A 126 -20.44 -12.84 18.55
CA GLY A 126 -21.34 -11.72 18.25
C GLY A 126 -22.54 -11.69 19.19
N LEU A 127 -23.15 -12.84 19.49
CA LEU A 127 -24.23 -12.94 20.48
C LEU A 127 -23.73 -12.59 21.89
N VAL A 128 -22.57 -13.10 22.30
CA VAL A 128 -21.98 -12.82 23.62
C VAL A 128 -21.72 -11.31 23.79
N HIS A 129 -21.13 -10.66 22.78
CA HIS A 129 -20.90 -9.22 22.76
C HIS A 129 -22.21 -8.44 22.71
N GLY A 130 -23.14 -8.86 21.86
CA GLY A 130 -24.46 -8.25 21.71
C GLY A 130 -25.18 -8.11 23.04
N VAL A 131 -25.19 -9.19 23.84
CA VAL A 131 -25.81 -9.19 25.18
C VAL A 131 -25.00 -8.36 26.18
N ALA A 132 -23.70 -8.59 26.28
CA ALA A 132 -22.89 -7.96 27.33
C ALA A 132 -22.78 -6.43 27.16
N LEU A 133 -22.69 -5.93 25.92
CA LEU A 133 -22.60 -4.49 25.62
C LEU A 133 -23.92 -3.74 25.84
N CYS A 134 -25.04 -4.47 25.92
CA CYS A 134 -26.35 -3.94 26.26
C CYS A 134 -26.68 -4.13 27.77
N ASN A 135 -25.67 -4.15 28.64
CA ASN A 135 -25.80 -4.33 30.10
C ASN A 135 -26.30 -5.72 30.52
N GLY A 136 -26.22 -6.71 29.62
CA GLY A 136 -26.55 -8.10 29.90
C GLY A 136 -25.46 -8.84 30.66
N PRO A 137 -25.74 -10.07 31.13
CA PRO A 137 -24.77 -10.90 31.81
C PRO A 137 -23.68 -11.42 30.85
N THR A 138 -22.49 -11.71 31.39
CA THR A 138 -21.47 -12.47 30.66
C THR A 138 -21.96 -13.90 30.42
N ILE A 139 -22.08 -14.28 29.16
CA ILE A 139 -22.45 -15.65 28.77
C ILE A 139 -21.17 -16.48 28.62
N PRO A 140 -21.04 -17.64 29.29
CA PRO A 140 -19.88 -18.52 29.15
C PRO A 140 -19.69 -18.99 27.70
N TYR A 141 -18.64 -18.50 27.05
CA TYR A 141 -18.30 -18.85 25.68
C TYR A 141 -17.36 -20.06 25.62
N ARG A 142 -17.68 -21.04 24.77
CA ARG A 142 -16.82 -22.18 24.43
C ARG A 142 -16.56 -22.15 22.94
N ALA A 143 -15.30 -22.22 22.51
CA ALA A 143 -14.89 -22.21 21.10
C ALA A 143 -14.99 -23.61 20.47
N GLY A 144 -14.87 -23.72 19.14
CA GLY A 144 -14.72 -25.01 18.44
C GLY A 144 -15.86 -25.37 17.50
N ARG A 145 -16.70 -24.40 17.12
CA ARG A 145 -17.74 -24.58 16.10
C ARG A 145 -17.13 -24.71 14.71
N LEU A 146 -17.74 -25.53 13.88
CA LEU A 146 -17.38 -25.69 12.48
C LEU A 146 -18.44 -25.04 11.60
N ASP A 147 -18.01 -24.37 10.53
CA ASP A 147 -18.92 -23.80 9.55
C ASP A 147 -19.61 -24.92 8.76
N ALA A 148 -20.93 -24.85 8.66
CA ALA A 148 -21.71 -25.66 7.76
C ALA A 148 -21.32 -25.32 6.30
N LEU A 149 -21.31 -26.34 5.43
CA LEU A 149 -20.99 -26.20 4.01
C LEU A 149 -22.24 -26.11 3.12
N SER A 150 -23.43 -26.16 3.72
CA SER A 150 -24.72 -26.09 3.02
C SER A 150 -25.83 -25.66 3.97
N ALA A 151 -27.00 -25.32 3.42
CA ALA A 151 -28.22 -25.11 4.18
C ALA A 151 -28.59 -26.36 5.01
N ASN A 152 -29.25 -26.14 6.14
CA ASN A 152 -29.80 -27.16 7.00
C ASN A 152 -31.03 -27.82 6.34
N PRO A 153 -31.04 -29.15 6.16
CA PRO A 153 -32.18 -29.87 5.60
C PRO A 153 -33.47 -29.73 6.43
N SER A 154 -33.33 -29.39 7.72
CA SER A 154 -34.40 -29.32 8.71
C SER A 154 -34.93 -27.89 8.92
N TYR A 155 -34.55 -26.90 8.12
CA TYR A 155 -34.93 -25.50 8.35
C TYR A 155 -36.45 -25.19 8.22
N ALA A 156 -37.27 -26.18 7.88
CA ALA A 156 -38.69 -26.02 7.53
C ALA A 156 -39.70 -26.00 8.71
N PHE A 157 -39.28 -25.82 9.97
CA PHE A 157 -40.11 -26.15 11.16
C PHE A 157 -40.80 -24.97 11.90
N LEU A 158 -41.08 -23.82 11.28
CA LEU A 158 -41.98 -22.83 11.91
C LEU A 158 -43.39 -22.89 11.26
N PRO A 159 -44.49 -22.98 12.05
CA PRO A 159 -45.73 -23.59 11.56
C PRO A 159 -46.50 -22.69 10.58
N SER A 160 -46.95 -23.30 9.48
CA SER A 160 -48.06 -22.82 8.66
C SER A 160 -49.39 -23.37 9.19
N ASP A 161 -50.37 -22.50 9.46
CA ASP A 161 -51.82 -22.78 9.53
C ASP A 161 -52.29 -24.08 10.22
N VAL A 162 -51.87 -24.32 11.47
CA VAL A 162 -52.29 -25.49 12.28
C VAL A 162 -53.30 -25.13 13.37
N ALA A 163 -54.14 -26.12 13.72
CA ALA A 163 -55.26 -25.95 14.66
C ALA A 163 -54.86 -25.75 16.13
N ASP A 164 -53.63 -26.13 16.51
CA ASP A 164 -53.05 -25.94 17.85
C ASP A 164 -51.59 -25.49 17.77
N PRO A 165 -51.34 -24.20 17.44
CA PRO A 165 -50.01 -23.69 17.11
C PRO A 165 -49.01 -23.78 18.26
N ILE A 166 -49.48 -23.72 19.51
CA ILE A 166 -48.59 -23.66 20.68
C ILE A 166 -48.01 -25.02 21.04
N HIS A 167 -48.78 -26.11 20.93
CA HIS A 167 -48.26 -27.46 21.19
C HIS A 167 -47.29 -27.92 20.11
N GLU A 168 -47.51 -27.52 18.85
CA GLU A 168 -46.55 -27.77 17.78
C GLU A 168 -45.24 -27.00 18.00
N LEU A 169 -45.32 -25.72 18.37
CA LEU A 169 -44.15 -24.91 18.70
C LEU A 169 -43.34 -25.56 19.83
N ILE A 170 -44.00 -25.95 20.93
CA ILE A 170 -43.35 -26.68 22.04
C ILE A 170 -42.73 -27.99 21.56
N GLY A 171 -43.40 -28.72 20.66
CA GLY A 171 -42.87 -29.93 20.05
C GLY A 171 -41.60 -29.69 19.25
N ASN A 172 -41.55 -28.63 18.44
CA ASN A 172 -40.39 -28.29 17.63
C ASN A 172 -39.20 -27.85 18.50
N PHE A 173 -39.42 -27.07 19.56
CA PHE A 173 -38.36 -26.71 20.51
C PHE A 173 -37.81 -27.92 21.28
N SER A 174 -38.63 -28.95 21.53
CA SER A 174 -38.15 -30.18 22.12
C SER A 174 -37.16 -30.94 21.23
N LEU A 175 -37.30 -30.83 19.90
CA LEU A 175 -36.33 -31.37 18.94
C LEU A 175 -35.00 -30.62 18.97
N MET A 176 -34.99 -29.36 19.39
CA MET A 176 -33.76 -28.57 19.61
C MET A 176 -33.12 -28.86 20.98
N GLY A 177 -33.73 -29.73 21.81
CA GLY A 177 -33.23 -30.08 23.14
C GLY A 177 -33.69 -29.16 24.27
N PHE A 178 -34.72 -28.34 24.03
CA PHE A 178 -35.29 -27.43 25.03
C PHE A 178 -36.65 -27.94 25.53
N ASN A 179 -36.81 -28.03 26.85
CA ASN A 179 -38.12 -28.30 27.44
C ASN A 179 -38.98 -27.02 27.47
N GLN A 180 -40.27 -27.14 27.78
CA GLN A 180 -41.21 -26.01 27.77
C GLN A 180 -40.76 -24.83 28.66
N SER A 181 -40.22 -25.09 29.85
CA SER A 181 -39.75 -24.02 30.74
C SER A 181 -38.49 -23.34 30.20
N GLU A 182 -37.59 -24.10 29.59
CA GLU A 182 -36.41 -23.53 28.94
C GLU A 182 -36.79 -22.70 27.70
N PHE A 183 -37.76 -23.17 26.91
CA PHE A 183 -38.27 -22.43 25.76
C PHE A 183 -38.86 -21.07 26.16
N ILE A 184 -39.72 -21.04 27.18
CA ILE A 184 -40.26 -19.78 27.74
C ILE A 184 -39.12 -18.83 28.14
N SER A 185 -38.10 -19.36 28.84
CA SER A 185 -36.96 -18.57 29.25
C SER A 185 -36.14 -18.05 28.07
N VAL A 186 -35.86 -18.86 27.05
CA VAL A 186 -35.10 -18.42 25.88
C VAL A 186 -35.81 -17.27 25.15
N ILE A 187 -37.12 -17.36 24.96
CA ILE A 187 -37.90 -16.30 24.31
C ILE A 187 -37.87 -15.01 25.14
N ALA A 188 -38.09 -15.10 26.45
CA ALA A 188 -37.98 -13.94 27.34
C ALA A 188 -36.57 -13.31 27.30
N CYS A 189 -35.52 -14.11 27.23
CA CYS A 189 -34.14 -13.63 27.14
C CYS A 189 -33.77 -13.08 25.76
N ALA A 190 -34.42 -13.54 24.68
CA ALA A 190 -34.19 -13.06 23.32
C ALA A 190 -34.91 -11.74 23.05
N HIS A 191 -36.11 -11.55 23.63
CA HIS A 191 -36.96 -10.38 23.42
C HIS A 191 -36.80 -9.29 24.49
N THR A 192 -35.75 -9.32 25.32
CA THR A 192 -35.43 -8.20 26.22
C THR A 192 -34.78 -7.01 25.51
N ILE A 193 -34.12 -7.22 24.37
CA ILE A 193 -33.52 -6.14 23.59
C ILE A 193 -34.10 -6.10 22.18
N GLY A 194 -34.36 -4.90 21.69
CA GLY A 194 -34.88 -4.66 20.33
C GLY A 194 -36.40 -4.61 20.26
N GLY A 195 -36.94 -4.94 19.09
CA GLY A 195 -38.36 -4.82 18.82
C GLY A 195 -38.76 -5.41 17.47
N VAL A 196 -40.02 -5.18 17.12
CA VAL A 196 -40.62 -5.58 15.85
C VAL A 196 -40.61 -4.39 14.89
N GLU A 197 -40.20 -4.61 13.65
CA GLU A 197 -40.12 -3.55 12.61
C GLU A 197 -41.21 -3.72 11.55
N HIS A 198 -41.65 -2.60 10.97
CA HIS A 198 -42.72 -2.55 9.96
C HIS A 198 -42.37 -3.34 8.70
N ASP A 199 -41.15 -3.18 8.19
CA ASP A 199 -40.73 -3.79 6.93
C ASP A 199 -40.74 -5.33 7.00
N GLU A 200 -40.55 -5.88 8.19
CA GLU A 200 -40.59 -7.31 8.46
C GLU A 200 -41.99 -7.79 8.88
N HIS A 201 -42.73 -6.97 9.64
CA HIS A 201 -44.01 -7.33 10.26
C HIS A 201 -45.08 -6.23 10.05
N PRO A 202 -45.50 -5.97 8.79
CA PRO A 202 -46.38 -4.86 8.46
C PRO A 202 -47.82 -5.02 9.00
N LEU A 203 -48.16 -6.22 9.50
CA LEU A 203 -49.44 -6.53 10.14
C LEU A 203 -49.44 -6.28 11.65
N ILE A 204 -48.26 -6.11 12.25
CA ILE A 204 -48.08 -5.87 13.69
C ILE A 204 -47.73 -4.41 13.94
N VAL A 205 -46.84 -3.85 13.11
CA VAL A 205 -46.34 -2.47 13.25
C VAL A 205 -46.83 -1.65 12.08
N SER A 206 -47.37 -0.46 12.34
CA SER A 206 -47.81 0.43 11.26
C SER A 206 -46.62 1.14 10.60
N ALA A 207 -46.76 1.49 9.32
CA ALA A 207 -45.72 2.24 8.59
C ALA A 207 -45.36 3.59 9.25
N ALA A 208 -46.27 4.17 10.07
CA ALA A 208 -46.03 5.42 10.77
C ALA A 208 -45.19 5.24 12.05
N GLU A 209 -45.29 4.09 12.69
CA GLU A 209 -44.53 3.78 13.92
C GLU A 209 -43.12 3.26 13.59
N ASN A 210 -42.96 2.62 12.43
CA ASN A 210 -41.72 2.02 11.93
C ASN A 210 -41.18 0.85 12.77
N LYS A 211 -41.15 0.99 14.11
CA LYS A 211 -40.67 -0.01 15.06
C LYS A 211 -41.41 0.09 16.40
N LEU A 212 -41.74 -1.06 16.98
CA LEU A 212 -42.28 -1.19 18.34
C LEU A 212 -41.36 -2.05 19.19
N MET A 213 -40.97 -1.55 20.36
CA MET A 213 -40.06 -2.24 21.28
C MET A 213 -40.76 -3.36 22.04
N PHE A 214 -39.99 -4.38 22.45
CA PHE A 214 -40.52 -5.49 23.23
C PHE A 214 -40.83 -5.11 24.69
N ASP A 215 -40.13 -4.13 25.26
CA ASP A 215 -40.46 -3.56 26.56
C ASP A 215 -40.30 -2.03 26.57
N SER A 216 -40.35 -1.41 27.76
CA SER A 216 -40.30 0.06 27.87
C SER A 216 -38.89 0.66 27.84
N THR A 217 -37.84 -0.16 27.89
CA THR A 217 -36.45 0.30 27.77
C THR A 217 -35.99 0.15 26.32
N ASN A 218 -35.11 1.05 25.90
CA ASN A 218 -34.58 1.02 24.55
C ASN A 218 -33.21 0.36 24.58
N LEU A 219 -33.10 -0.87 24.06
CA LEU A 219 -31.84 -1.60 23.90
C LEU A 219 -31.08 -1.79 25.23
N ILE A 220 -31.80 -2.17 26.29
CA ILE A 220 -31.21 -2.54 27.58
C ILE A 220 -31.60 -3.97 27.90
N PHE A 221 -30.62 -4.80 28.24
CA PHE A 221 -30.87 -6.17 28.69
C PHE A 221 -31.28 -6.13 30.17
N ASP A 222 -32.58 -6.21 30.45
CA ASP A 222 -33.16 -6.11 31.79
C ASP A 222 -34.40 -7.01 31.95
N ASP A 223 -35.00 -7.05 33.14
CA ASP A 223 -36.14 -7.92 33.44
C ASP A 223 -37.51 -7.32 33.03
N LEU A 224 -37.56 -6.21 32.28
CA LEU A 224 -38.82 -5.51 32.00
C LEU A 224 -39.76 -6.30 31.08
N ILE A 225 -39.23 -7.05 30.11
CA ILE A 225 -40.04 -8.01 29.32
C ILE A 225 -40.85 -8.97 30.21
N VAL A 226 -40.27 -9.38 31.34
CA VAL A 226 -40.91 -10.26 32.32
C VAL A 226 -41.80 -9.49 33.29
N SER A 227 -41.27 -8.45 33.92
CA SER A 227 -41.96 -7.76 35.01
C SER A 227 -43.17 -6.97 34.53
N GLN A 228 -43.13 -6.43 33.32
CA GLN A 228 -44.28 -5.79 32.68
C GLN A 228 -45.33 -6.81 32.26
N TYR A 229 -44.94 -7.97 31.75
CA TYR A 229 -45.88 -9.07 31.49
C TYR A 229 -46.61 -9.50 32.76
N VAL A 230 -45.87 -9.79 33.84
CA VAL A 230 -46.44 -10.29 35.10
C VAL A 230 -47.34 -9.25 35.78
N SER A 231 -47.03 -7.96 35.64
CA SER A 231 -47.85 -6.86 36.18
C SER A 231 -49.03 -6.45 35.29
N GLY A 232 -49.14 -7.00 34.07
CA GLY A 232 -50.16 -6.63 33.10
C GLY A 232 -49.94 -5.26 32.45
N GLN A 233 -48.69 -4.79 32.40
CA GLN A 233 -48.25 -3.51 31.84
C GLN A 233 -47.34 -3.66 30.61
N SER A 234 -47.24 -4.87 30.03
CA SER A 234 -46.39 -5.14 28.88
C SER A 234 -46.71 -4.21 27.71
N VAL A 235 -45.66 -3.67 27.09
CA VAL A 235 -45.74 -2.93 25.83
C VAL A 235 -45.33 -3.78 24.63
N ASP A 236 -44.96 -5.05 24.87
CA ASP A 236 -44.56 -6.00 23.85
C ASP A 236 -45.68 -6.18 22.81
N PRO A 237 -45.45 -5.83 21.53
CA PRO A 237 -46.46 -6.01 20.49
C PRO A 237 -46.85 -7.48 20.28
N LEU A 238 -46.03 -8.45 20.71
CA LEU A 238 -46.32 -9.88 20.68
C LEU A 238 -47.08 -10.37 21.94
N VAL A 239 -47.34 -9.47 22.90
CA VAL A 239 -48.24 -9.72 24.05
C VAL A 239 -49.54 -8.94 23.93
N VAL A 240 -49.48 -7.64 23.60
CA VAL A 240 -50.64 -6.74 23.60
C VAL A 240 -51.17 -6.39 22.20
N GLY A 241 -50.51 -6.88 21.14
CA GLY A 241 -50.91 -6.66 19.75
C GLY A 241 -52.17 -7.45 19.33
N PRO A 242 -52.48 -7.48 18.02
CA PRO A 242 -53.65 -8.19 17.52
C PRO A 242 -53.65 -9.67 17.91
N THR A 243 -54.80 -10.20 18.34
CA THR A 243 -54.97 -11.56 18.90
C THR A 243 -54.55 -12.73 17.99
N SER A 244 -54.27 -12.51 16.71
CA SER A 244 -53.71 -13.53 15.82
C SER A 244 -52.17 -13.61 15.89
N PHE A 245 -51.51 -12.60 16.45
CA PHE A 245 -50.05 -12.42 16.47
C PHE A 245 -49.47 -12.29 17.89
N ASP A 246 -50.26 -12.61 18.93
CA ASP A 246 -49.88 -12.61 20.35
C ASP A 246 -49.00 -13.83 20.75
N VAL A 247 -47.93 -14.06 19.99
CA VAL A 247 -47.11 -15.29 20.09
C VAL A 247 -46.42 -15.37 21.47
N ASP A 248 -45.85 -14.28 21.96
CA ASP A 248 -45.19 -14.22 23.27
C ASP A 248 -46.19 -14.43 24.41
N PHE A 249 -47.39 -13.84 24.33
CA PHE A 249 -48.44 -14.10 25.31
C PHE A 249 -48.78 -15.60 25.41
N ARG A 250 -48.90 -16.28 24.26
CA ARG A 250 -49.17 -17.72 24.19
C ARG A 250 -48.01 -18.55 24.75
N ILE A 251 -46.78 -18.15 24.49
CA ILE A 251 -45.57 -18.82 25.01
C ILE A 251 -45.47 -18.64 26.53
N PHE A 252 -45.49 -17.41 27.03
CA PHE A 252 -45.33 -17.10 28.45
C PHE A 252 -46.43 -17.71 29.33
N SER A 253 -47.65 -17.84 28.78
CA SER A 253 -48.79 -18.45 29.47
C SER A 253 -48.92 -19.96 29.32
N SER A 254 -48.10 -20.60 28.46
CA SER A 254 -48.23 -22.01 28.11
C SER A 254 -48.04 -22.98 29.28
N ASP A 255 -47.34 -22.57 30.34
CA ASP A 255 -47.14 -23.35 31.57
C ASP A 255 -47.96 -22.83 32.77
N GLY A 256 -48.94 -21.96 32.52
CA GLY A 256 -49.70 -21.28 33.58
C GLY A 256 -48.95 -20.12 34.24
N ASN A 257 -48.03 -19.48 33.51
CA ASN A 257 -47.16 -18.39 33.97
C ASN A 257 -46.18 -18.81 35.09
N VAL A 258 -45.85 -20.09 35.20
CA VAL A 258 -44.98 -20.60 36.27
C VAL A 258 -43.55 -20.14 36.04
N THR A 259 -43.00 -20.38 34.84
CA THR A 259 -41.62 -20.03 34.49
C THR A 259 -41.41 -18.52 34.47
N ILE A 260 -42.26 -17.78 33.77
CA ILE A 260 -42.09 -16.32 33.62
C ILE A 260 -42.14 -15.59 34.97
N LYS A 261 -42.97 -16.05 35.93
CA LYS A 261 -43.00 -15.51 37.29
C LYS A 261 -41.74 -15.81 38.11
N GLN A 262 -41.05 -16.91 37.84
CA GLN A 262 -39.78 -17.22 38.52
C GLN A 262 -38.65 -16.30 38.05
N MET A 263 -38.76 -15.72 36.87
CA MET A 263 -37.80 -14.78 36.29
C MET A 263 -38.09 -13.32 36.66
N ASN A 264 -39.13 -13.03 37.47
CA ASN A 264 -39.59 -11.67 37.78
C ASN A 264 -38.74 -10.95 38.85
N SER A 265 -37.42 -10.92 38.64
CA SER A 265 -36.48 -10.02 39.31
C SER A 265 -35.21 -9.90 38.45
N PRO A 266 -34.45 -8.79 38.56
CA PRO A 266 -33.21 -8.61 37.79
C PRO A 266 -32.22 -9.77 37.95
N GLU A 267 -32.00 -10.25 39.18
CA GLU A 267 -31.03 -11.33 39.44
C GLU A 267 -31.50 -12.68 38.92
N ALA A 268 -32.80 -12.99 39.08
CA ALA A 268 -33.37 -14.25 38.60
C ALA A 268 -33.40 -14.30 37.07
N PHE A 269 -33.76 -13.17 36.43
CA PHE A 269 -33.74 -13.00 34.99
C PHE A 269 -32.32 -13.16 34.43
N ALA A 270 -31.35 -12.38 34.93
CA ALA A 270 -29.97 -12.42 34.44
C ALA A 270 -29.33 -13.82 34.62
N SER A 271 -29.54 -14.45 35.77
CA SER A 271 -29.06 -15.82 36.04
C SER A 271 -29.66 -16.84 35.07
N ARG A 272 -30.99 -16.81 34.91
CA ARG A 272 -31.68 -17.72 33.99
C ARG A 272 -31.28 -17.48 32.54
N CYS A 273 -31.12 -16.24 32.12
CA CYS A 273 -30.68 -15.91 30.76
C CYS A 273 -29.23 -16.30 30.51
N THR A 274 -28.35 -16.22 31.49
CA THR A 274 -26.97 -16.73 31.38
C THR A 274 -26.97 -18.21 31.02
N ASP A 275 -27.74 -19.03 31.77
CA ASP A 275 -27.82 -20.48 31.53
C ASP A 275 -28.45 -20.81 30.18
N MET A 276 -29.54 -20.13 29.82
CA MET A 276 -30.30 -20.42 28.61
C MET A 276 -29.57 -19.98 27.35
N LEU A 277 -28.97 -18.78 27.34
CA LEU A 277 -28.19 -18.33 26.19
C LEU A 277 -26.89 -19.13 26.04
N ALA A 278 -26.26 -19.58 27.14
CA ALA A 278 -25.17 -20.55 27.06
C ALA A 278 -25.62 -21.87 26.43
N LYS A 279 -26.83 -22.35 26.75
CA LYS A 279 -27.40 -23.56 26.12
C LYS A 279 -27.67 -23.35 24.62
N VAL A 280 -28.18 -22.18 24.22
CA VAL A 280 -28.33 -21.80 22.80
C VAL A 280 -26.98 -21.86 22.09
N LEU A 281 -25.95 -21.19 22.63
CA LEU A 281 -24.61 -21.19 22.05
C LEU A 281 -24.01 -22.61 21.92
N ASN A 282 -24.25 -23.47 22.90
CA ASN A 282 -23.69 -24.83 22.95
C ASN A 282 -24.52 -25.87 22.18
N SER A 283 -25.61 -25.46 21.53
CA SER A 283 -26.37 -26.31 20.62
C SER A 283 -25.63 -26.37 19.28
N VAL A 284 -24.80 -27.40 19.09
CA VAL A 284 -23.88 -27.55 17.96
C VAL A 284 -23.95 -28.97 17.38
N PRO A 285 -23.58 -29.18 16.11
CA PRO A 285 -23.58 -30.51 15.51
C PRO A 285 -22.50 -31.41 16.13
N THR A 286 -22.65 -32.74 15.99
CA THR A 286 -21.68 -33.73 16.56
C THR A 286 -20.24 -33.55 16.07
N THR A 287 -20.06 -32.95 14.88
CA THR A 287 -18.75 -32.68 14.28
C THR A 287 -17.99 -31.56 15.00
N SER A 288 -18.69 -30.70 15.75
CA SER A 288 -18.08 -29.62 16.52
C SER A 288 -17.67 -30.12 17.91
N VAL A 289 -16.38 -30.01 18.23
CA VAL A 289 -15.87 -30.35 19.56
C VAL A 289 -15.56 -29.05 20.30
N LEU A 290 -16.46 -28.68 21.22
CA LEU A 290 -16.32 -27.45 21.98
C LEU A 290 -15.24 -27.55 23.05
N THR A 291 -14.52 -26.45 23.26
CA THR A 291 -13.51 -26.31 24.32
C THR A 291 -14.15 -26.19 25.71
N ASP A 292 -13.30 -26.13 26.73
CA ASP A 292 -13.69 -25.48 27.98
C ASP A 292 -14.04 -23.99 27.77
N VAL A 293 -14.67 -23.39 28.77
CA VAL A 293 -15.01 -21.96 28.71
C VAL A 293 -13.72 -21.19 28.46
N LEU A 294 -13.76 -20.32 27.46
CA LEU A 294 -12.63 -19.50 27.08
C LEU A 294 -12.28 -18.57 28.26
N VAL A 295 -11.00 -18.53 28.59
CA VAL A 295 -10.40 -17.66 29.61
C VAL A 295 -9.16 -16.99 29.02
N PRO A 296 -8.84 -15.75 29.43
CA PRO A 296 -7.70 -15.05 28.88
C PRO A 296 -6.38 -15.72 29.29
N TYR A 297 -5.37 -15.68 28.41
CA TYR A 297 -4.02 -16.10 28.78
C TYR A 297 -3.37 -15.08 29.72
N GLU A 298 -2.81 -15.55 30.83
CA GLU A 298 -1.98 -14.71 31.71
C GLU A 298 -0.73 -14.19 30.98
N VAL A 299 -0.08 -15.07 30.21
CA VAL A 299 1.04 -14.76 29.33
C VAL A 299 0.81 -15.42 27.98
N LYS A 300 0.85 -14.63 26.90
CA LYS A 300 0.72 -15.11 25.52
C LYS A 300 1.86 -14.57 24.66
N PRO A 301 2.68 -15.43 24.05
CA PRO A 301 3.60 -15.03 22.98
C PRO A 301 2.84 -14.49 21.77
N SER A 302 3.34 -13.39 21.19
CA SER A 302 2.83 -12.79 19.95
C SER A 302 3.99 -12.54 19.01
N HIS A 303 3.91 -13.06 17.78
CA HIS A 303 4.95 -12.92 16.75
C HIS A 303 6.37 -13.28 17.24
N VAL A 304 6.45 -14.28 18.13
CA VAL A 304 7.75 -14.76 18.63
C VAL A 304 8.34 -15.74 17.64
N GLY A 305 9.53 -15.44 17.16
CA GLY A 305 10.23 -16.25 16.17
C GLY A 305 11.61 -15.71 15.86
N TYR A 306 12.05 -15.96 14.63
CA TYR A 306 13.34 -15.49 14.12
C TYR A 306 13.14 -14.58 12.93
N ASP A 307 14.04 -13.61 12.78
CA ASP A 307 14.16 -12.84 11.56
C ASP A 307 15.61 -12.39 11.34
N PHE A 308 15.89 -11.80 10.18
CA PHE A 308 17.16 -11.16 9.89
C PHE A 308 17.06 -9.65 10.08
N VAL A 309 17.66 -9.14 11.16
CA VAL A 309 17.80 -7.70 11.41
C VAL A 309 19.21 -7.30 11.02
N ASP A 310 19.36 -6.43 10.01
CA ASP A 310 20.65 -6.02 9.44
C ASP A 310 21.54 -7.21 9.02
N GLY A 311 20.91 -8.27 8.48
CA GLY A 311 21.60 -9.51 8.07
C GLY A 311 22.01 -10.43 9.23
N VAL A 312 21.67 -10.08 10.48
CA VAL A 312 21.95 -10.87 11.67
C VAL A 312 20.70 -11.64 12.10
N LEU A 313 20.84 -12.96 12.27
CA LEU A 313 19.78 -13.81 12.80
C LEU A 313 19.43 -13.37 14.22
N THR A 314 18.19 -12.96 14.43
CA THR A 314 17.71 -12.35 15.66
C THR A 314 16.48 -13.10 16.14
N PHE A 315 16.50 -13.55 17.40
CA PHE A 315 15.33 -14.06 18.12
C PHE A 315 14.56 -12.86 18.67
N LEU A 316 13.33 -12.67 18.22
CA LEU A 316 12.54 -11.48 18.51
C LEU A 316 11.06 -11.81 18.61
N GLY A 317 10.30 -10.87 19.18
CA GLY A 317 8.85 -10.94 19.25
C GLY A 317 8.31 -10.14 20.42
N GLU A 318 7.07 -10.41 20.76
CA GLU A 318 6.34 -9.73 21.81
C GLU A 318 5.75 -10.73 22.81
N ILE A 319 5.70 -10.33 24.07
CA ILE A 319 5.01 -11.06 25.14
C ILE A 319 3.85 -10.20 25.61
N ARG A 320 2.63 -10.69 25.41
CA ARG A 320 1.41 -10.10 25.96
C ARG A 320 1.21 -10.63 27.37
N VAL A 321 1.05 -9.72 28.34
CA VAL A 321 0.79 -10.06 29.74
C VAL A 321 -0.56 -9.45 30.15
N ARG A 322 -1.40 -10.25 30.83
CA ARG A 322 -2.65 -9.77 31.42
C ARG A 322 -2.36 -8.89 32.63
N THR A 323 -3.00 -7.73 32.68
CA THR A 323 -2.77 -6.68 33.68
C THR A 323 -4.03 -6.28 34.46
N THR A 324 -5.14 -6.98 34.25
CA THR A 324 -6.45 -6.69 34.85
C THR A 324 -6.39 -6.67 36.39
N GLU A 325 -5.67 -7.62 36.97
CA GLU A 325 -5.57 -7.78 38.43
C GLU A 325 -4.41 -6.99 39.04
N GLU A 326 -3.29 -6.86 38.31
CA GLU A 326 -2.04 -6.32 38.85
C GLU A 326 -1.16 -5.73 37.73
N ALA A 327 -0.47 -4.62 38.03
CA ALA A 327 0.46 -4.00 37.10
C ALA A 327 1.80 -4.76 37.04
N VAL A 328 2.50 -4.66 35.91
CA VAL A 328 3.73 -5.40 35.64
C VAL A 328 4.93 -4.47 35.61
N ASP A 329 5.93 -4.75 36.45
CA ASP A 329 7.18 -3.98 36.55
C ASP A 329 8.21 -4.42 35.49
N SER A 330 8.37 -5.72 35.26
CA SER A 330 9.34 -6.23 34.29
C SER A 330 8.98 -7.62 33.76
N VAL A 331 9.38 -7.88 32.51
CA VAL A 331 9.21 -9.15 31.82
C VAL A 331 10.57 -9.60 31.27
N SER A 332 10.87 -10.89 31.40
CA SER A 332 12.09 -11.49 30.88
C SER A 332 11.82 -12.89 30.35
N ILE A 333 12.58 -13.28 29.33
CA ILE A 333 12.49 -14.58 28.67
C ILE A 333 13.73 -15.37 29.04
N ILE A 334 13.55 -16.65 29.39
CA ILE A 334 14.65 -17.54 29.77
C ILE A 334 14.69 -18.67 28.75
N SER A 335 15.76 -18.71 27.95
CA SER A 335 16.00 -19.80 26.99
C SER A 335 16.21 -21.12 27.73
N SER A 336 15.50 -22.16 27.30
CA SER A 336 15.69 -23.51 27.83
C SER A 336 17.00 -24.14 27.36
N ASP A 337 17.50 -23.76 26.18
CA ASP A 337 18.71 -24.31 25.57
C ASP A 337 19.99 -23.76 26.19
N SER A 338 20.05 -22.45 26.44
CA SER A 338 21.26 -21.77 26.95
C SER A 338 21.16 -21.36 28.41
N GLY A 339 19.95 -21.28 28.98
CA GLY A 339 19.69 -20.63 30.26
C GLY A 339 19.83 -19.11 30.23
N GLU A 340 20.05 -18.50 29.06
CA GLU A 340 20.22 -17.06 28.93
C GLU A 340 18.89 -16.33 29.19
N THR A 341 18.98 -15.24 29.97
CA THR A 341 17.86 -14.34 30.24
C THR A 341 17.88 -13.15 29.28
N ILE A 342 16.77 -12.92 28.60
CA ILE A 342 16.56 -11.82 27.64
C ILE A 342 15.50 -10.89 28.24
N SER A 343 15.85 -9.65 28.53
CA SER A 343 14.88 -8.66 29.02
C SER A 343 13.94 -8.23 27.91
N ALA A 344 12.65 -8.12 28.21
CA ALA A 344 11.64 -7.55 27.32
C ALA A 344 11.24 -6.14 27.82
N THR A 345 10.99 -5.23 26.89
CA THR A 345 10.70 -3.82 27.15
C THR A 345 9.24 -3.55 26.88
N ALA A 346 8.55 -2.85 27.79
CA ALA A 346 7.16 -2.45 27.57
C ALA A 346 7.05 -1.57 26.31
N ILE A 347 6.12 -1.91 25.42
CA ILE A 347 5.84 -1.12 24.23
C ILE A 347 5.08 0.14 24.64
N SER A 348 5.54 1.32 24.19
CA SER A 348 4.84 2.59 24.40
C SER A 348 3.46 2.55 23.73
N ASN A 349 2.39 2.85 24.48
CA ASN A 349 1.00 2.66 24.04
C ASN A 349 0.64 1.19 23.72
N GLY A 350 1.41 0.22 24.22
CA GLY A 350 1.19 -1.21 24.05
C GLY A 350 0.07 -1.79 24.92
N ASN A 351 -0.91 -0.97 25.32
CA ASN A 351 -2.03 -1.38 26.15
C ASN A 351 -3.16 -1.87 25.26
N ALA A 352 -3.77 -2.99 25.62
CA ALA A 352 -4.97 -3.50 24.99
C ALA A 352 -6.05 -3.75 26.03
N THR A 353 -7.31 -3.72 25.61
CA THR A 353 -8.48 -3.98 26.46
C THR A 353 -9.54 -4.70 25.66
N GLY A 354 -10.40 -5.49 26.29
CA GLY A 354 -11.51 -6.11 25.58
C GLY A 354 -12.20 -7.23 26.36
N GLY A 355 -13.18 -7.85 25.72
CA GLY A 355 -14.02 -8.89 26.30
C GLY A 355 -15.03 -8.39 27.34
N PHE A 356 -15.88 -9.31 27.79
CA PHE A 356 -16.82 -9.11 28.90
C PHE A 356 -16.79 -10.35 29.82
N PRO A 357 -16.20 -10.27 31.03
CA PRO A 357 -15.70 -9.08 31.70
C PRO A 357 -14.53 -8.42 30.96
N VAL A 358 -14.40 -7.11 31.15
CA VAL A 358 -13.32 -6.32 30.52
C VAL A 358 -11.98 -6.75 31.09
N GLU A 359 -11.10 -7.19 30.22
CA GLU A 359 -9.72 -7.55 30.50
C GLU A 359 -8.77 -6.49 29.96
N THR A 360 -7.65 -6.27 30.64
CA THR A 360 -6.57 -5.38 30.17
C THR A 360 -5.27 -6.14 29.99
N PHE A 361 -4.48 -5.71 29.00
CA PHE A 361 -3.21 -6.34 28.64
C PHE A 361 -2.13 -5.28 28.38
N GLN A 362 -0.87 -5.68 28.53
CA GLN A 362 0.31 -4.90 28.14
C GLN A 362 1.27 -5.78 27.33
N PHE A 363 1.82 -5.21 26.26
CA PHE A 363 2.80 -5.89 25.40
C PHE A 363 4.23 -5.47 25.75
N TYR A 364 5.13 -6.46 25.69
CA TYR A 364 6.56 -6.31 25.94
C TYR A 364 7.37 -6.88 24.77
N SER A 365 8.11 -6.05 24.06
CA SER A 365 8.94 -6.47 22.92
C SER A 365 10.36 -6.86 23.36
N PHE A 366 10.96 -7.80 22.64
CA PHE A 366 12.36 -8.16 22.80
C PHE A 366 12.98 -8.46 21.44
N ALA A 367 14.29 -8.25 21.34
CA ALA A 367 15.09 -8.63 20.19
C ALA A 367 16.50 -9.00 20.66
N LYS A 368 16.98 -10.16 20.24
CA LYS A 368 18.28 -10.71 20.64
C LYS A 368 18.98 -11.37 19.47
N ALA A 369 20.10 -10.80 19.04
CA ALA A 369 20.98 -11.44 18.05
C ALA A 369 21.50 -12.80 18.56
N ILE A 370 21.41 -13.83 17.72
CA ILE A 370 21.79 -15.20 18.05
C ILE A 370 23.04 -15.61 17.26
N ASN A 371 24.13 -15.91 17.98
CA ASN A 371 25.41 -16.20 17.36
C ASN A 371 25.77 -17.69 17.27
N LYS A 372 25.17 -18.59 18.08
CA LYS A 372 25.52 -20.04 18.10
C LYS A 372 24.44 -21.03 18.55
N THR A 373 23.60 -20.68 19.53
CA THR A 373 22.56 -21.60 20.06
C THR A 373 21.20 -20.98 19.79
N ALA A 374 20.42 -21.59 18.91
CA ALA A 374 19.04 -21.19 18.71
C ALA A 374 18.20 -21.57 19.94
N VAL A 375 17.23 -20.73 20.26
CA VAL A 375 16.17 -20.99 21.24
C VAL A 375 15.11 -21.89 20.59
N SER A 376 15.00 -23.13 21.08
CA SER A 376 13.97 -24.09 20.67
C SER A 376 12.76 -24.08 21.61
N ALA A 377 12.96 -23.65 22.85
CA ALA A 377 11.88 -23.36 23.78
C ALA A 377 12.32 -22.36 24.86
N TYR A 378 11.36 -21.68 25.49
CA TYR A 378 11.63 -20.73 26.55
C TYR A 378 10.55 -20.69 27.62
N SER A 379 10.86 -20.04 28.74
CA SER A 379 9.91 -19.66 29.78
C SER A 379 9.89 -18.14 29.94
N VAL A 380 8.81 -17.59 30.50
CA VAL A 380 8.66 -16.14 30.71
C VAL A 380 8.58 -15.87 32.20
N ASN A 381 9.46 -15.02 32.71
CA ASN A 381 9.40 -14.54 34.08
C ASN A 381 8.79 -13.12 34.10
N VAL A 382 7.69 -12.97 34.84
CA VAL A 382 6.97 -11.71 35.02
C VAL A 382 7.11 -11.27 36.47
N THR A 383 7.56 -10.03 36.67
CA THR A 383 7.59 -9.39 38.00
C THR A 383 6.51 -8.32 38.04
N TYR A 384 5.60 -8.46 38.99
CA TYR A 384 4.48 -7.56 39.21
C TYR A 384 4.85 -6.42 40.16
N SER A 385 4.11 -5.31 40.09
CA SER A 385 4.34 -4.11 40.91
C SER A 385 4.18 -4.32 42.41
N ASN A 386 3.51 -5.41 42.82
CA ASN A 386 3.45 -5.83 44.22
C ASN A 386 4.73 -6.55 44.72
N GLY A 387 5.74 -6.73 43.86
CA GLY A 387 7.01 -7.38 44.16
C GLY A 387 7.03 -8.89 43.99
N THR A 388 5.93 -9.51 43.53
CA THR A 388 5.86 -10.94 43.24
C THR A 388 6.44 -11.22 41.86
N SER A 389 7.31 -12.23 41.74
CA SER A 389 7.79 -12.76 40.45
C SER A 389 7.23 -14.15 40.21
N ILE A 390 6.63 -14.37 39.05
CA ILE A 390 6.07 -15.67 38.62
C ILE A 390 6.78 -16.11 37.34
N LEU A 391 7.26 -17.36 37.34
CA LEU A 391 7.79 -18.02 36.16
C LEU A 391 6.65 -18.76 35.45
N PHE A 392 6.31 -18.32 34.25
CA PHE A 392 5.39 -18.98 33.35
C PHE A 392 6.20 -19.91 32.43
N ASP A 393 6.07 -21.21 32.67
CA ASP A 393 6.74 -22.28 31.91
C ASP A 393 5.76 -23.08 31.06
N ASN A 394 4.59 -22.49 30.76
CA ASN A 394 3.53 -23.11 29.96
C ASN A 394 3.07 -24.48 30.50
N ASN A 395 2.88 -24.58 31.83
CA ASN A 395 2.57 -25.82 32.54
C ASN A 395 3.63 -26.92 32.33
N GLU A 396 4.89 -26.57 32.62
CA GLU A 396 6.06 -27.44 32.47
C GLU A 396 6.39 -27.85 31.02
N ALA A 397 5.59 -27.45 30.03
CA ALA A 397 5.80 -27.78 28.61
C ALA A 397 6.74 -26.83 27.89
N LEU A 398 7.00 -25.64 28.47
CA LEU A 398 7.70 -24.50 27.86
C LEU A 398 6.95 -23.92 26.65
N PHE A 399 7.30 -22.69 26.26
CA PHE A 399 6.82 -22.08 25.02
C PHE A 399 7.70 -22.58 23.86
N PRO A 400 7.15 -23.32 22.89
CA PRO A 400 7.93 -23.94 21.82
C PRO A 400 8.26 -22.93 20.70
N ILE A 401 9.40 -23.10 20.06
CA ILE A 401 9.82 -22.39 18.84
C ILE A 401 10.54 -23.36 17.91
N GLU A 402 10.28 -23.29 16.61
CA GLU A 402 11.03 -24.05 15.62
C GLU A 402 12.13 -23.18 15.00
N PRO A 403 13.42 -23.39 15.34
CA PRO A 403 14.50 -22.55 14.82
C PRO A 403 15.00 -22.94 13.43
N ARG A 404 14.58 -24.09 12.89
CA ARG A 404 15.12 -24.62 11.62
C ARG A 404 14.33 -24.18 10.39
N VAL A 405 13.09 -23.76 10.55
CA VAL A 405 12.29 -23.14 9.49
C VAL A 405 11.50 -22.01 10.12
N PHE A 406 11.56 -20.85 9.50
CA PHE A 406 10.76 -19.72 9.92
C PHE A 406 10.44 -18.79 8.75
N TYR A 407 9.25 -18.20 8.80
CA TYR A 407 8.86 -17.07 7.99
C TYR A 407 9.69 -15.83 8.37
N SER A 408 10.36 -15.24 7.38
CA SER A 408 11.10 -13.98 7.57
C SER A 408 10.17 -12.82 7.22
N GLN A 409 9.63 -12.16 8.24
CA GLN A 409 8.72 -11.03 8.05
C GLN A 409 9.42 -9.88 7.33
N SER A 410 10.64 -9.52 7.74
CA SER A 410 11.46 -8.45 7.13
C SER A 410 11.84 -8.66 5.66
N SER A 411 11.80 -9.91 5.19
CA SER A 411 12.11 -10.27 3.81
C SER A 411 10.87 -10.59 2.99
N SER A 412 9.70 -10.63 3.63
CA SER A 412 8.42 -10.90 3.00
C SER A 412 7.64 -9.61 2.81
N CYS A 413 6.71 -9.59 1.88
CA CYS A 413 6.04 -8.35 1.53
C CYS A 413 4.70 -8.55 0.84
N LEU A 414 3.92 -7.47 0.81
CA LEU A 414 2.64 -7.37 0.14
C LEU A 414 2.69 -6.22 -0.88
N ALA A 415 2.31 -6.51 -2.12
CA ALA A 415 2.23 -5.56 -3.22
C ALA A 415 0.79 -5.45 -3.74
N THR A 416 0.33 -4.24 -3.96
CA THR A 416 -0.99 -3.96 -4.54
C THR A 416 -0.85 -3.83 -6.06
N ASN A 417 -1.24 -4.84 -6.83
CA ASN A 417 -1.08 -4.82 -8.29
C ASN A 417 -2.26 -4.12 -9.00
N ASP A 418 -3.48 -4.26 -8.47
CA ASP A 418 -4.70 -3.56 -8.93
C ASP A 418 -5.75 -3.47 -7.79
N VAL A 419 -6.94 -2.91 -8.07
CA VAL A 419 -8.03 -2.74 -7.08
C VAL A 419 -8.59 -4.06 -6.54
N MET A 420 -8.48 -5.17 -7.29
CA MET A 420 -9.10 -6.45 -6.95
C MET A 420 -8.11 -7.53 -6.48
N ASN A 421 -6.83 -7.42 -6.83
CA ASN A 421 -5.82 -8.45 -6.60
C ASN A 421 -4.55 -7.88 -5.99
N TRP A 422 -4.15 -8.46 -4.86
CA TRP A 422 -2.89 -8.20 -4.18
C TRP A 422 -1.94 -9.35 -4.45
N THR A 423 -0.64 -9.10 -4.42
CA THR A 423 0.40 -10.11 -4.50
C THR A 423 1.17 -10.13 -3.19
N ALA A 424 1.26 -11.29 -2.53
CA ALA A 424 2.19 -11.47 -1.41
C ALA A 424 3.39 -12.28 -1.85
N THR A 425 4.59 -11.80 -1.51
CA THR A 425 5.82 -12.58 -1.61
C THR A 425 6.22 -13.02 -0.20
N ILE A 426 6.16 -14.32 0.04
CA ILE A 426 6.50 -14.93 1.32
C ILE A 426 7.90 -15.51 1.21
N VAL A 427 8.79 -15.08 2.11
CA VAL A 427 10.16 -15.56 2.23
C VAL A 427 10.31 -16.37 3.51
N ALA A 428 10.85 -17.57 3.35
CA ALA A 428 11.16 -18.51 4.42
C ALA A 428 12.67 -18.71 4.53
N ALA A 429 13.18 -18.74 5.75
CA ALA A 429 14.53 -19.18 6.05
C ALA A 429 14.50 -20.65 6.47
N VAL A 430 15.28 -21.49 5.78
CA VAL A 430 15.33 -22.93 6.03
C VAL A 430 16.76 -23.34 6.35
N SER A 431 16.94 -24.02 7.48
CA SER A 431 18.24 -24.52 7.91
C SER A 431 18.83 -25.47 6.88
N ASN A 432 20.15 -25.37 6.68
CA ASN A 432 20.86 -26.07 5.60
C ASN A 432 20.82 -27.61 5.71
N ASP A 433 20.43 -28.19 6.85
CA ASP A 433 20.19 -29.63 7.00
C ASP A 433 18.84 -30.09 6.40
N LEU A 434 17.88 -29.18 6.23
CA LEU A 434 16.53 -29.49 5.73
C LEU A 434 16.36 -29.25 4.22
N VAL A 435 17.31 -28.55 3.56
CA VAL A 435 17.22 -28.11 2.15
C VAL A 435 17.18 -29.22 1.10
N THR A 436 17.37 -30.47 1.51
CA THR A 436 17.19 -31.64 0.61
C THR A 436 15.71 -31.99 0.41
N ASN A 437 14.83 -31.49 1.28
CA ASN A 437 13.39 -31.63 1.15
C ASN A 437 12.81 -30.43 0.39
N PRO A 438 11.74 -30.61 -0.40
CA PRO A 438 10.97 -29.50 -0.94
C PRO A 438 10.42 -28.61 0.19
N VAL A 439 10.47 -27.30 -0.02
CA VAL A 439 9.88 -26.30 0.88
C VAL A 439 8.52 -25.92 0.32
N HIS A 440 7.49 -26.02 1.14
CA HIS A 440 6.11 -25.75 0.76
C HIS A 440 5.56 -24.55 1.53
N LEU A 441 4.93 -23.63 0.80
CA LEU A 441 4.02 -22.64 1.34
C LEU A 441 2.61 -23.21 1.27
N ILE A 442 1.94 -23.37 2.40
CA ILE A 442 0.52 -23.75 2.46
C ILE A 442 -0.26 -22.46 2.66
N PHE A 443 -0.85 -21.95 1.60
CA PHE A 443 -1.56 -20.66 1.59
C PHE A 443 -3.07 -20.90 1.64
N THR A 444 -3.75 -20.36 2.64
CA THR A 444 -5.21 -20.46 2.79
C THR A 444 -5.85 -19.10 2.59
N GLN A 445 -6.82 -18.99 1.69
CA GLN A 445 -7.56 -17.75 1.44
C GLN A 445 -9.07 -18.00 1.29
N GLY A 446 -9.87 -16.96 1.49
CA GLY A 446 -11.30 -17.03 1.21
C GLY A 446 -11.62 -17.00 -0.27
N VAL A 447 -12.60 -17.80 -0.67
CA VAL A 447 -13.15 -17.86 -2.03
C VAL A 447 -14.67 -17.71 -1.95
N ARG A 448 -15.23 -16.85 -2.79
CA ARG A 448 -16.67 -16.62 -2.87
C ARG A 448 -17.35 -17.74 -3.66
N ASP A 449 -18.35 -18.38 -3.07
CA ASP A 449 -19.25 -19.30 -3.77
C ASP A 449 -20.24 -18.54 -4.66
N SER A 450 -20.50 -19.08 -5.84
CA SER A 450 -21.48 -18.55 -6.81
C SER A 450 -22.91 -19.00 -6.49
N VAL A 451 -23.46 -18.59 -5.34
CA VAL A 451 -24.87 -18.83 -4.99
C VAL A 451 -25.72 -17.62 -5.45
N PRO A 452 -26.96 -17.80 -5.95
CA PRO A 452 -27.64 -16.78 -6.78
C PRO A 452 -28.10 -15.49 -6.07
N THR A 453 -27.93 -15.37 -4.75
CA THR A 453 -28.46 -14.21 -4.01
C THR A 453 -27.40 -13.46 -3.20
N PHE A 454 -26.45 -14.14 -2.55
CA PHE A 454 -25.32 -13.50 -1.86
C PHE A 454 -24.10 -14.44 -1.83
N PRO A 455 -22.87 -13.93 -2.04
CA PRO A 455 -21.69 -14.77 -2.05
C PRO A 455 -21.30 -15.18 -0.62
N VAL A 456 -21.35 -16.48 -0.34
CA VAL A 456 -20.78 -17.07 0.88
C VAL A 456 -19.27 -17.20 0.69
N VAL A 457 -18.47 -16.87 1.70
CA VAL A 457 -17.01 -17.04 1.65
C VAL A 457 -16.62 -18.34 2.34
N ASN A 458 -15.87 -19.18 1.63
CA ASN A 458 -15.28 -20.41 2.15
C ASN A 458 -13.77 -20.37 2.04
N LEU A 459 -13.07 -20.92 3.02
CA LEU A 459 -11.62 -20.99 3.00
C LEU A 459 -11.14 -22.13 2.09
N GLN A 460 -10.18 -21.83 1.22
CA GLN A 460 -9.50 -22.80 0.38
C GLN A 460 -8.00 -22.72 0.61
N ALA A 461 -7.37 -23.87 0.79
CA ALA A 461 -5.93 -24.01 0.95
C ALA A 461 -5.28 -24.49 -0.35
N GLU A 462 -4.18 -23.85 -0.72
CA GLU A 462 -3.30 -24.23 -1.82
C GLU A 462 -1.91 -24.55 -1.25
N THR A 463 -1.24 -25.57 -1.79
CA THR A 463 0.15 -25.90 -1.45
C THR A 463 1.05 -25.54 -2.62
N ILE A 464 1.98 -24.62 -2.39
CA ILE A 464 2.88 -24.04 -3.38
C ILE A 464 4.30 -24.46 -3.04
N THR A 465 5.06 -24.91 -4.03
CA THR A 465 6.49 -25.22 -3.81
C THR A 465 7.29 -23.93 -3.90
N MET A 466 8.03 -23.60 -2.83
CA MET A 466 8.85 -22.39 -2.77
C MET A 466 10.16 -22.58 -3.54
N SER A 467 10.63 -21.50 -4.16
CA SER A 467 11.87 -21.46 -4.94
C SER A 467 13.02 -20.89 -4.11
N LYS A 468 14.21 -21.46 -4.26
CA LYS A 468 15.41 -20.96 -3.57
C LYS A 468 15.77 -19.54 -4.06
N VAL A 469 16.04 -18.62 -3.14
CA VAL A 469 16.46 -17.24 -3.46
C VAL A 469 17.95 -17.21 -3.81
N ALA A 470 18.31 -16.54 -4.91
CA ALA A 470 19.69 -16.45 -5.39
C ALA A 470 20.54 -15.49 -4.53
N SER A 471 21.42 -16.07 -3.71
CA SER A 471 22.55 -15.43 -3.00
C SER A 471 22.31 -14.04 -2.40
N GLN A 472 21.74 -14.01 -1.19
CA GLN A 472 22.02 -12.94 -0.23
C GLN A 472 23.15 -13.41 0.70
N ASN A 473 24.03 -12.50 1.13
CA ASN A 473 25.05 -12.75 2.16
C ASN A 473 24.38 -12.90 3.55
N LEU A 474 23.57 -13.95 3.71
CA LEU A 474 23.04 -14.37 5.01
C LEU A 474 23.95 -15.45 5.59
N SER A 475 23.95 -15.60 6.92
CA SER A 475 24.84 -16.52 7.62
C SER A 475 24.89 -17.91 6.96
N SER A 476 26.05 -18.57 6.96
CA SER A 476 26.30 -19.85 6.29
C SER A 476 25.41 -21.03 6.71
N SER A 477 24.46 -20.84 7.63
CA SER A 477 23.62 -21.88 8.24
C SER A 477 22.21 -21.99 7.66
N PHE A 478 21.71 -20.98 6.94
CA PHE A 478 20.36 -20.96 6.38
C PHE A 478 20.36 -20.74 4.86
N THR A 479 19.32 -21.24 4.20
CA THR A 479 18.99 -20.97 2.81
C THR A 479 17.60 -20.33 2.76
N LEU A 480 17.48 -19.21 2.06
CA LEU A 480 16.18 -18.56 1.83
C LEU A 480 15.43 -19.21 0.66
N TYR A 481 14.11 -19.29 0.84
CA TYR A 481 13.14 -19.71 -0.17
C TYR A 481 12.05 -18.64 -0.28
N SER A 482 11.53 -18.41 -1.48
CA SER A 482 10.42 -17.50 -1.71
C SER A 482 9.31 -18.16 -2.52
N ALA A 483 8.08 -17.73 -2.26
CA ALA A 483 6.92 -18.01 -3.12
C ALA A 483 6.05 -16.77 -3.19
N THR A 484 5.39 -16.61 -4.33
CA THR A 484 4.50 -15.48 -4.58
C THR A 484 3.08 -16.00 -4.79
N VAL A 485 2.11 -15.36 -4.14
CA VAL A 485 0.69 -15.72 -4.19
C VAL A 485 -0.16 -14.52 -4.56
N THR A 486 -1.23 -14.76 -5.31
CA THR A 486 -2.23 -13.74 -5.61
C THR A 486 -3.40 -13.89 -4.66
N ILE A 487 -3.83 -12.77 -4.07
CA ILE A 487 -4.92 -12.69 -3.10
C ILE A 487 -6.00 -11.79 -3.66
N ASN A 488 -7.26 -12.18 -3.48
CA ASN A 488 -8.37 -11.28 -3.72
C ASN A 488 -8.47 -10.25 -2.59
N ALA A 489 -8.44 -8.95 -2.92
CA ALA A 489 -8.43 -7.86 -1.94
C ALA A 489 -9.61 -7.93 -0.95
N TRP A 490 -10.76 -8.46 -1.38
CA TRP A 490 -11.96 -8.60 -0.54
C TRP A 490 -11.84 -9.68 0.53
N THR A 491 -10.94 -10.65 0.36
CA THR A 491 -10.78 -11.81 1.27
C THR A 491 -9.43 -11.82 1.96
N GLN A 492 -8.68 -10.72 1.90
CA GLN A 492 -7.32 -10.62 2.44
C GLN A 492 -7.24 -10.84 3.95
N ASN A 493 -8.26 -10.39 4.70
CA ASN A 493 -8.28 -10.53 6.17
C ASN A 493 -8.43 -11.99 6.60
N GLN A 494 -8.85 -12.86 5.68
CA GLN A 494 -9.02 -14.30 5.91
C GLN A 494 -7.78 -15.09 5.52
N ALA A 495 -6.83 -14.44 4.83
CA ALA A 495 -5.67 -15.11 4.27
C ALA A 495 -4.64 -15.43 5.36
N THR A 496 -4.22 -16.68 5.38
CA THR A 496 -3.19 -17.20 6.30
C THR A 496 -2.22 -18.09 5.56
N PHE A 497 -1.04 -18.29 6.12
CA PHE A 497 -0.06 -19.20 5.52
C PHE A 497 0.78 -19.94 6.55
N ASP A 498 1.27 -21.10 6.13
CA ASP A 498 2.21 -21.95 6.84
C ASP A 498 3.39 -22.28 5.92
N ILE A 499 4.57 -22.55 6.49
CA ILE A 499 5.75 -23.06 5.78
C ILE A 499 6.03 -24.47 6.29
N SER A 500 6.21 -25.42 5.37
CA SER A 500 6.52 -26.81 5.69
C SER A 500 7.73 -27.33 4.91
N VAL A 501 8.64 -28.01 5.59
CA VAL A 501 9.82 -28.66 4.99
C VAL A 501 10.20 -29.92 5.76
N GLY A 502 10.18 -31.08 5.10
CA GLY A 502 10.67 -32.34 5.71
C GLY A 502 9.93 -32.76 7.01
N GLY A 503 8.66 -32.37 7.17
CA GLY A 503 7.87 -32.63 8.38
C GLY A 503 8.06 -31.61 9.51
N VAL A 504 8.84 -30.55 9.26
CA VAL A 504 9.03 -29.40 10.14
C VAL A 504 8.17 -28.25 9.62
N ASN A 505 7.42 -27.58 10.51
CA ASN A 505 6.47 -26.54 10.13
C ASN A 505 6.70 -25.25 10.94
N ASP A 506 6.59 -24.13 10.26
CA ASP A 506 6.27 -22.83 10.86
C ASP A 506 4.83 -22.50 10.45
N SER A 507 3.93 -22.43 11.44
CA SER A 507 2.49 -22.56 11.18
C SER A 507 1.70 -21.38 11.71
N PHE A 508 0.69 -21.00 10.94
CA PHE A 508 -0.30 -19.97 11.21
C PHE A 508 0.30 -18.58 11.31
N HIS A 509 0.57 -18.00 10.16
CA HIS A 509 0.84 -16.57 10.01
C HIS A 509 -0.37 -15.91 9.33
N LYS A 510 -0.78 -14.75 9.85
CA LYS A 510 -1.84 -13.95 9.22
C LYS A 510 -1.22 -13.11 8.11
N LEU A 511 -1.86 -13.06 6.95
CA LEU A 511 -1.36 -12.20 5.87
C LEU A 511 -1.42 -10.71 6.26
N THR A 512 -2.36 -10.34 7.13
CA THR A 512 -2.49 -8.97 7.65
C THR A 512 -1.28 -8.50 8.44
N ASP A 513 -0.43 -9.41 8.94
CA ASP A 513 0.86 -9.06 9.57
C ASP A 513 1.88 -8.48 8.57
N LEU A 514 1.61 -8.57 7.26
CA LEU A 514 2.39 -7.94 6.18
C LEU A 514 1.84 -6.59 5.72
N VAL A 515 0.72 -6.12 6.26
CA VAL A 515 0.16 -4.80 5.86
C VAL A 515 1.13 -3.69 6.28
N GLY A 516 1.54 -2.86 5.32
CA GLY A 516 2.58 -1.84 5.50
C GLY A 516 4.01 -2.33 5.21
N GLN A 517 4.25 -3.65 5.13
CA GLN A 517 5.46 -4.23 4.54
C GLN A 517 5.29 -4.30 3.03
N ASN A 518 5.40 -3.13 2.39
CA ASN A 518 5.41 -3.06 0.94
C ASN A 518 6.63 -3.81 0.41
N CYS A 519 6.50 -4.42 -0.78
CA CYS A 519 7.63 -5.05 -1.47
C CYS A 519 8.67 -4.00 -1.90
N ALA A 520 9.42 -3.48 -0.93
CA ALA A 520 10.67 -2.77 -1.11
C ALA A 520 11.77 -3.83 -1.01
N ALA A 521 12.52 -4.04 -2.09
CA ALA A 521 13.52 -5.10 -2.08
C ALA A 521 14.71 -4.70 -1.19
N THR A 522 14.89 -5.43 -0.09
CA THR A 522 16.11 -5.39 0.72
C THR A 522 17.28 -5.83 -0.17
N ASN A 523 18.24 -4.91 -0.40
CA ASN A 523 19.25 -4.95 -1.47
C ASN A 523 18.62 -5.08 -2.87
N ASN A 524 18.09 -3.96 -3.38
CA ASN A 524 17.43 -3.80 -4.67
C ASN A 524 18.31 -4.24 -5.87
N VAL A 525 18.47 -5.55 -6.10
CA VAL A 525 18.91 -6.06 -7.40
C VAL A 525 17.67 -6.26 -8.25
N LEU A 526 17.36 -5.28 -9.09
CA LEU A 526 16.32 -5.39 -10.10
C LEU A 526 16.89 -6.10 -11.32
N TYR A 527 16.18 -7.11 -11.81
CA TYR A 527 16.51 -7.78 -13.07
C TYR A 527 15.55 -7.26 -14.14
N TRP A 528 16.09 -6.50 -15.08
CA TRP A 528 15.32 -5.84 -16.13
C TRP A 528 15.61 -6.50 -17.46
N ASN A 529 14.65 -7.28 -17.94
CA ASN A 529 14.66 -7.80 -19.29
C ASN A 529 13.93 -6.80 -20.22
N ILE A 530 14.69 -5.96 -20.91
CA ILE A 530 14.14 -4.90 -21.78
C ILE A 530 13.70 -5.54 -23.10
N THR A 531 12.40 -5.51 -23.36
CA THR A 531 11.75 -6.23 -24.46
C THR A 531 10.66 -5.38 -25.11
N TYR A 532 10.26 -5.73 -26.33
CA TYR A 532 9.05 -5.17 -26.93
C TYR A 532 7.79 -5.79 -26.33
N VAL A 533 6.81 -4.95 -26.04
CA VAL A 533 5.46 -5.31 -25.56
C VAL A 533 4.44 -4.71 -26.52
N GLN A 534 3.34 -5.39 -26.80
CA GLN A 534 2.24 -4.81 -27.58
C GLN A 534 1.31 -4.05 -26.63
N THR A 535 1.02 -2.79 -26.93
CA THR A 535 0.02 -2.02 -26.20
C THR A 535 -1.34 -2.06 -26.91
N ASP A 536 -2.41 -1.78 -26.16
CA ASP A 536 -3.74 -1.46 -26.68
C ASP A 536 -4.41 -0.44 -25.73
N LEU A 537 -4.25 0.84 -26.05
CA LEU A 537 -4.85 1.96 -25.31
C LEU A 537 -6.32 2.22 -25.72
N GLY A 538 -6.93 1.33 -26.50
CA GLY A 538 -8.29 1.46 -26.99
C GLY A 538 -8.43 2.32 -28.25
N SER A 539 -9.58 2.19 -28.92
CA SER A 539 -9.84 2.79 -30.24
C SER A 539 -9.91 4.32 -30.26
N TYR A 540 -9.97 4.96 -29.09
CA TYR A 540 -10.08 6.42 -28.97
C TYR A 540 -8.71 7.11 -28.88
N VAL A 541 -7.62 6.36 -28.65
CA VAL A 541 -6.25 6.88 -28.64
C VAL A 541 -5.62 6.61 -30.01
N PRO A 542 -5.27 7.63 -30.80
CA PRO A 542 -4.64 7.44 -32.11
C PRO A 542 -3.34 6.63 -32.01
N GLY A 543 -3.28 5.51 -32.74
CA GLY A 543 -2.14 4.57 -32.66
C GLY A 543 -1.97 3.93 -31.28
N GLY A 544 -3.04 3.82 -30.50
CA GLY A 544 -3.05 3.19 -29.18
C GLY A 544 -2.65 1.71 -29.20
N ALA A 545 -2.71 1.05 -30.37
CA ALA A 545 -2.16 -0.28 -30.59
C ALA A 545 -0.88 -0.21 -31.43
N ARG A 546 0.28 -0.26 -30.75
CA ARG A 546 1.62 -0.37 -31.34
C ARG A 546 2.54 -1.17 -30.41
N ARG A 547 3.73 -1.56 -30.87
CA ARG A 547 4.75 -2.05 -29.94
C ARG A 547 5.35 -0.89 -29.15
N VAL A 548 5.60 -1.14 -27.89
CA VAL A 548 6.29 -0.27 -26.93
C VAL A 548 7.44 -1.05 -26.30
N ILE A 549 8.34 -0.36 -25.62
CA ILE A 549 9.46 -0.94 -24.89
C ILE A 549 9.03 -1.07 -23.44
N GLY A 550 9.03 -2.30 -22.93
CA GLY A 550 8.71 -2.63 -21.55
C GLY A 550 9.85 -3.36 -20.86
N VAL A 551 9.63 -3.64 -19.58
CA VAL A 551 10.56 -4.41 -18.74
C VAL A 551 9.85 -5.69 -18.31
N ASN A 552 10.52 -6.82 -18.45
CA ASN A 552 10.00 -8.14 -18.07
C ASN A 552 8.66 -8.50 -18.73
N GLY A 553 8.45 -8.05 -19.97
CA GLY A 553 7.22 -8.27 -20.72
C GLY A 553 6.03 -7.42 -20.29
N VAL A 554 6.25 -6.41 -19.45
CA VAL A 554 5.22 -5.53 -18.91
C VAL A 554 5.46 -4.09 -19.34
N TRP A 555 4.37 -3.43 -19.74
CA TRP A 555 4.29 -1.98 -19.92
C TRP A 555 2.87 -1.51 -19.56
N PRO A 556 2.69 -0.39 -18.83
CA PRO A 556 3.75 0.46 -18.28
C PRO A 556 4.51 -0.23 -17.14
N VAL A 557 5.76 0.18 -16.92
CA VAL A 557 6.60 -0.42 -15.86
C VAL A 557 6.23 0.19 -14.51
N ASP A 558 6.10 -0.66 -13.49
CA ASP A 558 5.82 -0.23 -12.12
C ASP A 558 6.92 0.69 -11.58
N ALA A 559 6.51 1.63 -10.72
CA ALA A 559 7.45 2.54 -10.08
C ALA A 559 8.46 1.79 -9.22
N VAL A 560 9.72 2.23 -9.26
CA VAL A 560 10.75 1.79 -8.33
C VAL A 560 10.64 2.62 -7.07
N TYR A 561 10.46 1.96 -5.92
CA TYR A 561 10.49 2.60 -4.62
C TYR A 561 11.78 2.21 -3.88
N ALA A 562 12.44 3.20 -3.30
CA ALA A 562 13.62 3.02 -2.47
C ALA A 562 13.61 4.03 -1.32
N ASN A 563 14.54 3.90 -0.39
CA ASN A 563 14.76 4.86 0.69
C ASN A 563 16.09 5.59 0.51
N LEU A 564 16.18 6.79 1.09
CA LEU A 564 17.42 7.56 1.16
C LEU A 564 18.51 6.71 1.82
N GLY A 565 19.67 6.62 1.17
CA GLY A 565 20.80 5.80 1.59
C GLY A 565 20.83 4.39 0.99
N ASP A 566 19.78 3.95 0.30
CA ASP A 566 19.78 2.69 -0.42
C ASP A 566 20.78 2.71 -1.59
N THR A 567 21.24 1.51 -1.98
CA THR A 567 21.94 1.30 -3.25
C THR A 567 21.05 0.48 -4.18
N LEU A 568 20.73 1.03 -5.33
CA LEU A 568 19.93 0.39 -6.38
C LEU A 568 20.85 -0.29 -7.39
N GLN A 569 20.74 -1.60 -7.55
CA GLN A 569 21.41 -2.35 -8.61
C GLN A 569 20.40 -2.76 -9.69
N ILE A 570 20.57 -2.31 -10.93
CA ILE A 570 19.72 -2.71 -12.05
C ILE A 570 20.54 -3.54 -13.04
N ARG A 571 20.27 -4.85 -13.07
CA ARG A 571 20.84 -5.78 -14.04
C ARG A 571 19.97 -5.79 -15.28
N VAL A 572 20.42 -5.08 -16.30
CA VAL A 572 19.74 -4.96 -17.58
C VAL A 572 20.17 -6.11 -18.48
N ALA A 573 19.19 -6.75 -19.12
CA ALA A 573 19.39 -7.58 -20.30
C ALA A 573 18.66 -6.93 -21.46
N ASN A 574 19.39 -6.51 -22.49
CA ASN A 574 18.81 -5.91 -23.68
C ASN A 574 18.36 -7.02 -24.64
N GLN A 575 17.06 -7.20 -24.83
CA GLN A 575 16.48 -8.12 -25.81
C GLN A 575 15.80 -7.37 -26.98
N LEU A 576 16.01 -6.06 -27.10
CA LEU A 576 15.62 -5.31 -28.28
C LEU A 576 16.51 -5.68 -29.46
N ASP A 577 16.09 -5.36 -30.67
CA ASP A 577 16.91 -5.47 -31.89
C ASP A 577 17.83 -4.25 -32.11
N VAL A 578 17.80 -3.28 -31.17
CA VAL A 578 18.62 -2.06 -31.12
C VAL A 578 19.38 -1.95 -29.79
N PRO A 579 20.45 -1.14 -29.71
CA PRO A 579 21.12 -0.87 -28.44
C PRO A 579 20.21 -0.17 -27.41
N THR A 580 20.58 -0.18 -26.13
CA THR A 580 19.85 0.51 -25.05
C THR A 580 20.81 1.07 -24.00
N SER A 581 20.32 1.95 -23.15
CA SER A 581 20.97 2.41 -21.91
C SER A 581 19.90 2.97 -20.98
N LEU A 582 20.20 3.07 -19.68
CA LEU A 582 19.29 3.65 -18.69
C LEU A 582 19.89 4.89 -18.06
N HIS A 583 19.20 6.03 -18.16
CA HIS A 583 19.52 7.25 -17.41
C HIS A 583 18.57 7.41 -16.21
N PHE A 584 19.08 8.01 -15.13
CA PHE A 584 18.37 8.21 -13.86
C PHE A 584 18.15 9.71 -13.64
N PHE A 585 17.07 10.24 -14.21
CA PHE A 585 16.76 11.66 -14.22
C PHE A 585 16.76 12.27 -12.82
N GLY A 586 17.59 13.31 -12.65
CA GLY A 586 17.73 14.06 -11.40
C GLY A 586 18.60 13.42 -10.33
N ILE A 587 19.08 12.18 -10.53
CA ILE A 587 20.06 11.56 -9.64
C ILE A 587 21.45 12.10 -9.97
N HIS A 588 22.15 12.66 -8.98
CA HIS A 588 23.43 13.35 -9.16
C HIS A 588 24.59 12.40 -9.50
N GLN A 589 24.45 11.09 -9.25
CA GLN A 589 25.53 10.12 -9.49
C GLN A 589 26.85 10.52 -8.80
N THR A 590 26.76 11.07 -7.59
CA THR A 590 27.93 11.59 -6.87
C THR A 590 28.97 10.50 -6.64
N GLY A 591 30.17 10.68 -7.20
CA GLY A 591 31.24 9.68 -7.14
C GLY A 591 31.02 8.44 -8.01
N SER A 592 29.96 8.44 -8.83
CA SER A 592 29.61 7.35 -9.75
C SER A 592 29.19 7.82 -11.16
N PRO A 593 29.86 8.82 -11.78
CA PRO A 593 29.47 9.37 -13.09
C PRO A 593 29.38 8.32 -14.20
N GLN A 594 30.09 7.20 -14.09
CA GLN A 594 30.01 6.11 -15.05
C GLN A 594 28.64 5.42 -15.12
N TYR A 595 27.79 5.53 -14.08
CA TYR A 595 26.45 4.95 -14.06
C TYR A 595 25.34 5.94 -14.43
N ASP A 596 25.70 7.12 -14.93
CA ASP A 596 24.74 8.13 -15.39
C ASP A 596 23.92 7.68 -16.60
N GLY A 597 24.42 6.73 -17.40
CA GLY A 597 23.57 6.07 -18.40
C GLY A 597 23.63 6.59 -19.83
N VAL A 598 24.44 7.61 -20.08
CA VAL A 598 24.40 8.39 -21.32
C VAL A 598 25.35 7.82 -22.38
N PRO A 599 24.85 7.26 -23.51
CA PRO A 599 25.69 6.72 -24.56
C PRO A 599 26.64 7.76 -25.15
N TYR A 600 27.90 7.40 -25.35
CA TYR A 600 28.96 8.26 -25.88
C TYR A 600 29.35 9.46 -25.00
N VAL A 601 28.80 9.54 -23.78
CA VAL A 601 29.23 10.49 -22.76
C VAL A 601 29.82 9.73 -21.59
N THR A 602 29.00 8.98 -20.84
CA THR A 602 29.42 8.26 -19.63
C THR A 602 29.62 6.77 -19.85
N GLN A 603 29.00 6.19 -20.88
CA GLN A 603 29.16 4.78 -21.24
C GLN A 603 29.02 4.51 -22.74
N CYS A 604 29.36 3.30 -23.17
CA CYS A 604 28.91 2.78 -24.46
C CYS A 604 27.46 2.26 -24.35
N PRO A 605 26.65 2.33 -25.42
CA PRO A 605 25.32 1.73 -25.42
C PRO A 605 25.41 0.21 -25.30
N ILE A 606 24.44 -0.41 -24.64
CA ILE A 606 24.34 -1.86 -24.40
C ILE A 606 23.81 -2.53 -25.67
N PRO A 607 24.59 -3.37 -26.38
CA PRO A 607 24.13 -4.05 -27.59
C PRO A 607 22.92 -4.96 -27.36
N SER A 608 22.20 -5.23 -28.45
CA SER A 608 21.20 -6.31 -28.49
C SER A 608 21.81 -7.64 -28.05
N GLY A 609 21.13 -8.35 -27.15
CA GLY A 609 21.54 -9.65 -26.60
C GLY A 609 22.55 -9.57 -25.45
N ASN A 610 23.01 -8.38 -25.07
CA ASN A 610 23.98 -8.18 -24.00
C ASN A 610 23.32 -7.71 -22.69
N SER A 611 24.10 -7.80 -21.61
CA SER A 611 23.69 -7.35 -20.28
C SER A 611 24.68 -6.34 -19.71
N PHE A 612 24.18 -5.50 -18.80
CA PHE A 612 24.96 -4.50 -18.08
C PHE A 612 24.33 -4.25 -16.71
N THR A 613 25.15 -4.01 -15.69
CA THR A 613 24.67 -3.74 -14.33
C THR A 613 24.90 -2.28 -13.95
N TYR A 614 23.82 -1.54 -13.70
CA TYR A 614 23.88 -0.22 -13.07
C TYR A 614 23.97 -0.35 -11.56
N THR A 615 24.83 0.43 -10.91
CA THR A 615 24.86 0.59 -9.44
C THR A 615 24.67 2.06 -9.09
N VAL A 616 23.52 2.41 -8.55
CA VAL A 616 23.11 3.79 -8.29
C VAL A 616 22.99 4.01 -6.79
N PHE A 617 23.72 4.99 -6.27
CA PHE A 617 23.70 5.36 -4.86
C PHE A 617 22.64 6.45 -4.63
N LEU A 618 21.62 6.14 -3.81
CA LEU A 618 20.49 7.04 -3.62
C LEU A 618 20.75 7.98 -2.44
N ASN A 619 21.58 8.99 -2.69
CA ASN A 619 21.93 10.04 -1.72
C ASN A 619 20.94 11.22 -1.72
N GLN A 620 19.92 11.17 -2.56
CA GLN A 620 18.83 12.15 -2.65
C GLN A 620 17.51 11.46 -2.35
N SER A 621 16.59 12.17 -1.71
CA SER A 621 15.19 11.75 -1.55
C SER A 621 14.28 12.61 -2.41
N GLY A 622 13.16 12.09 -2.88
CA GLY A 622 12.19 12.83 -3.68
C GLY A 622 11.65 12.02 -4.86
N THR A 623 11.11 12.74 -5.84
CA THR A 623 10.49 12.20 -7.06
C THR A 623 11.44 12.29 -8.26
N PHE A 624 11.87 11.13 -8.73
CA PHE A 624 12.76 10.94 -9.88
C PHE A 624 12.13 9.97 -10.88
N TRP A 625 12.86 9.66 -11.95
CA TRP A 625 12.46 8.63 -12.91
C TRP A 625 13.67 8.08 -13.67
N ILE A 626 13.49 6.93 -14.30
CA ILE A 626 14.48 6.19 -15.08
C ILE A 626 13.97 6.11 -16.51
N GLU A 627 14.81 6.39 -17.50
CA GLU A 627 14.43 6.27 -18.90
C GLU A 627 15.44 5.52 -19.76
N GLY A 628 14.96 5.02 -20.90
CA GLY A 628 15.79 4.56 -21.99
C GLY A 628 16.45 5.74 -22.70
N ASP A 629 17.75 5.93 -22.48
CA ASP A 629 18.52 7.09 -22.99
C ASP A 629 19.25 6.83 -24.32
N TYR A 630 18.92 5.72 -24.98
CA TYR A 630 19.37 5.46 -26.35
C TYR A 630 18.31 5.91 -27.35
N MET A 631 18.55 7.03 -28.02
CA MET A 631 17.57 7.67 -28.91
C MET A 631 16.24 7.92 -28.14
N GLY A 632 15.08 7.90 -28.79
CA GLY A 632 13.77 8.08 -28.14
C GLY A 632 13.15 6.81 -27.56
N GLN A 633 13.93 5.92 -26.93
CA GLN A 633 13.37 4.72 -26.28
C GLN A 633 12.35 5.06 -25.18
N SER A 634 12.52 6.19 -24.50
CA SER A 634 11.54 6.75 -23.57
C SER A 634 10.20 7.10 -24.23
N VAL A 635 10.22 7.65 -25.46
CA VAL A 635 9.01 7.93 -26.28
C VAL A 635 8.29 6.64 -26.66
N ASP A 636 9.06 5.57 -26.90
CA ASP A 636 8.54 4.24 -27.16
C ASP A 636 8.21 3.45 -25.90
N GLY A 637 8.28 4.05 -24.70
CA GLY A 637 7.69 3.52 -23.48
C GLY A 637 8.66 3.08 -22.39
N LEU A 638 9.98 3.08 -22.63
CA LEU A 638 10.98 2.73 -21.61
C LEU A 638 11.18 3.90 -20.64
N ARG A 639 10.24 4.07 -19.71
CA ARG A 639 10.21 5.13 -18.70
C ARG A 639 9.56 4.62 -17.42
N VAL A 640 10.19 4.87 -16.27
CA VAL A 640 9.83 4.26 -14.99
C VAL A 640 9.96 5.28 -13.87
N PRO A 641 8.91 5.54 -13.07
CA PRO A 641 9.06 6.40 -11.90
C PRO A 641 10.07 5.83 -10.90
N LEU A 642 10.85 6.70 -10.25
CA LEU A 642 11.76 6.33 -9.15
C LEU A 642 11.44 7.23 -7.95
N ILE A 643 10.87 6.66 -6.90
CA ILE A 643 10.52 7.39 -5.67
C ILE A 643 11.50 6.99 -4.57
N VAL A 644 12.28 7.97 -4.10
CA VAL A 644 13.22 7.76 -3.00
C VAL A 644 12.67 8.43 -1.74
N ARG A 645 12.20 7.62 -0.79
CA ARG A 645 11.57 8.11 0.43
C ARG A 645 12.62 8.50 1.47
N SER A 646 12.35 9.58 2.20
CA SER A 646 13.05 9.94 3.44
C SER A 646 12.04 10.03 4.58
N THR A 647 12.50 10.04 5.82
CA THR A 647 11.67 10.22 7.03
C THR A 647 11.20 11.67 7.20
N GLY A 648 10.78 12.32 6.12
CA GLY A 648 10.61 13.76 6.02
C GLY A 648 9.50 14.37 6.90
N ASP A 649 9.55 15.71 7.01
CA ASP A 649 8.69 16.53 7.87
C ASP A 649 7.27 16.79 7.30
N VAL A 650 7.08 16.59 5.99
CA VAL A 650 5.80 16.82 5.31
C VAL A 650 4.86 15.65 5.58
N LYS A 651 3.77 15.92 6.30
CA LYS A 651 2.77 14.92 6.68
C LYS A 651 1.67 14.81 5.63
N TYR A 652 1.38 13.59 5.23
CA TYR A 652 0.27 13.21 4.36
C TYR A 652 -0.18 11.78 4.72
N ASN A 653 -1.42 11.41 4.37
CA ASN A 653 -2.00 10.10 4.65
C ASN A 653 -1.48 9.03 3.68
N ASN A 654 -1.34 9.37 2.40
CA ASN A 654 -0.85 8.47 1.35
C ASN A 654 -0.26 9.26 0.16
N ASP A 655 0.48 8.59 -0.73
CA ASP A 655 1.03 9.20 -1.95
C ASP A 655 0.58 8.51 -3.25
N PHE A 656 0.34 9.32 -4.29
CA PHE A 656 -0.03 8.86 -5.63
C PHE A 656 0.98 9.36 -6.67
N ILE A 657 1.27 8.54 -7.67
CA ILE A 657 2.07 8.92 -8.83
C ILE A 657 1.14 9.24 -10.00
N VAL A 658 1.41 10.35 -10.69
CA VAL A 658 0.75 10.72 -11.94
C VAL A 658 1.82 10.85 -13.02
N ARG A 659 1.90 9.83 -13.89
CA ARG A 659 2.76 9.84 -15.09
C ARG A 659 2.09 10.69 -16.17
N LEU A 660 2.77 11.70 -16.68
CA LEU A 660 2.26 12.62 -17.69
C LEU A 660 3.09 12.47 -18.96
N THR A 661 2.45 12.06 -20.06
CA THR A 661 3.16 11.71 -21.29
C THR A 661 2.42 12.22 -22.52
N ASP A 662 3.19 12.59 -23.55
CA ASP A 662 2.65 12.72 -24.91
C ASP A 662 2.77 11.37 -25.63
N TRP A 663 1.77 11.08 -26.47
CA TRP A 663 1.64 9.81 -27.16
C TRP A 663 1.70 9.99 -28.67
N TYR A 664 2.51 9.18 -29.33
CA TYR A 664 2.66 9.16 -30.78
C TYR A 664 2.12 7.85 -31.35
N SER A 665 1.53 7.94 -32.55
CA SER A 665 0.97 6.77 -33.23
C SER A 665 2.03 5.88 -33.88
N ASP A 666 3.13 6.48 -34.35
CA ASP A 666 4.26 5.78 -34.96
C ASP A 666 5.41 5.63 -33.96
N GLU A 667 6.30 4.68 -34.21
CA GLU A 667 7.48 4.45 -33.37
C GLU A 667 8.53 5.55 -33.59
N TYR A 668 9.32 5.83 -32.54
CA TYR A 668 10.28 6.93 -32.55
C TYR A 668 11.27 6.91 -33.74
N PRO A 669 11.85 5.75 -34.15
CA PRO A 669 12.78 5.74 -35.28
C PRO A 669 12.18 6.28 -36.59
N ASP A 670 10.91 5.99 -36.86
CA ASP A 670 10.22 6.47 -38.06
C ASP A 670 9.90 7.96 -37.97
N LEU A 671 9.52 8.43 -36.78
CA LEU A 671 9.29 9.85 -36.50
C LEU A 671 10.59 10.66 -36.59
N PHE A 672 11.68 10.14 -36.04
CA PHE A 672 12.99 10.78 -36.08
C PHE A 672 13.55 10.84 -37.50
N ALA A 673 13.35 9.79 -38.31
CA ALA A 673 13.73 9.80 -39.73
C ALA A 673 12.96 10.85 -40.54
N GLN A 674 11.69 11.10 -40.20
CA GLN A 674 10.90 12.19 -40.80
C GLN A 674 11.38 13.56 -40.32
N PHE A 675 11.64 13.70 -39.02
CA PHE A 675 12.13 14.93 -38.42
C PHE A 675 13.48 15.37 -38.99
N SER A 676 14.46 14.45 -39.04
CA SER A 676 15.82 14.68 -39.53
C SER A 676 15.95 14.69 -41.06
N SER A 677 14.84 14.53 -41.79
CA SER A 677 14.86 14.55 -43.25
C SER A 677 15.17 15.95 -43.80
N ASN A 678 15.95 16.01 -44.88
CA ASN A 678 16.13 17.24 -45.65
C ASN A 678 14.84 17.76 -46.33
N LEU A 679 13.75 16.98 -46.29
CA LEU A 679 12.40 17.43 -46.68
C LEU A 679 11.68 18.20 -45.58
N ASN A 680 12.26 18.25 -44.36
CA ASN A 680 11.80 19.03 -43.22
C ASN A 680 12.83 20.12 -42.82
N PRO A 681 13.23 21.03 -43.73
CA PRO A 681 14.30 22.00 -43.48
C PRO A 681 13.95 23.04 -42.40
N LEU A 682 12.68 23.15 -42.03
CA LEU A 682 12.21 24.03 -40.96
C LEU A 682 12.28 23.37 -39.57
N GLY A 683 12.68 22.09 -39.48
CA GLY A 683 12.74 21.38 -38.21
C GLY A 683 11.38 21.26 -37.52
N THR A 684 10.31 21.09 -38.31
CA THR A 684 8.96 20.94 -37.72
C THR A 684 8.92 19.66 -36.89
N LEU A 685 8.62 19.81 -35.61
CA LEU A 685 8.57 18.71 -34.67
C LEU A 685 7.34 17.81 -34.94
N PRO A 686 7.47 16.48 -34.81
CA PRO A 686 6.33 15.58 -34.89
C PRO A 686 5.23 15.95 -33.89
N THR A 687 3.97 15.92 -34.34
CA THR A 687 2.81 16.25 -33.48
C THR A 687 2.32 15.00 -32.74
N PRO A 688 2.19 15.04 -31.40
CA PRO A 688 1.61 13.93 -30.66
C PRO A 688 0.11 13.76 -30.98
N GLY A 689 -0.37 12.53 -30.89
CA GLY A 689 -1.78 12.18 -31.12
C GLY A 689 -2.66 12.26 -29.86
N ALA A 690 -2.07 12.16 -28.66
CA ALA A 690 -2.78 12.24 -27.39
C ALA A 690 -1.86 12.66 -26.22
N ILE A 691 -2.49 13.06 -25.10
CA ILE A 691 -1.85 13.11 -23.78
C ILE A 691 -2.38 11.93 -22.96
N LEU A 692 -1.50 11.23 -22.26
CA LEU A 692 -1.88 10.17 -21.34
C LEU A 692 -1.57 10.59 -19.90
N ALA A 693 -2.46 10.18 -18.99
CA ALA A 693 -2.25 10.24 -17.56
C ALA A 693 -2.18 8.80 -17.04
N ASN A 694 -1.09 8.44 -16.37
CA ASN A 694 -0.80 7.07 -15.94
C ASN A 694 -0.81 6.03 -17.07
N GLU A 695 -0.40 6.46 -18.28
CA GLU A 695 -0.30 5.58 -19.47
C GLU A 695 -1.64 4.95 -19.87
N GLN A 696 -2.74 5.62 -19.51
CA GLN A 696 -4.11 5.22 -19.79
C GLN A 696 -4.94 6.42 -20.23
N SER A 697 -6.10 6.15 -20.85
CA SER A 697 -7.05 7.20 -21.22
C SER A 697 -8.05 7.54 -20.11
N ASN A 698 -8.24 6.64 -19.11
CA ASN A 698 -9.28 6.75 -18.07
C ASN A 698 -8.75 6.39 -16.66
N SER A 699 -7.69 7.06 -16.20
CA SER A 699 -7.13 6.82 -14.85
C SER A 699 -7.98 7.48 -13.75
N SER A 700 -7.97 6.91 -12.54
CA SER A 700 -8.55 7.53 -11.34
C SER A 700 -7.65 7.41 -10.12
N LEU A 701 -7.71 8.40 -9.22
CA LEU A 701 -7.06 8.38 -7.91
C LEU A 701 -8.14 8.33 -6.80
N PRO A 702 -8.16 7.29 -5.95
CA PRO A 702 -9.15 7.16 -4.89
C PRO A 702 -8.81 8.09 -3.71
N PHE A 703 -9.72 8.99 -3.34
CA PHE A 703 -9.57 9.91 -2.23
C PHE A 703 -10.58 9.57 -1.13
N ILE A 704 -10.10 9.51 0.11
CA ILE A 704 -10.92 9.40 1.31
C ILE A 704 -11.14 10.82 1.84
N THR A 705 -12.40 11.16 2.08
CA THR A 705 -12.82 12.45 2.63
C THR A 705 -12.00 12.84 3.88
N GLY A 706 -11.50 14.08 3.90
CA GLY A 706 -10.74 14.63 5.02
C GLY A 706 -9.25 14.23 5.06
N GLU A 707 -8.79 13.31 4.21
CA GLU A 707 -7.38 12.94 4.12
C GLU A 707 -6.59 13.90 3.21
N THR A 708 -5.29 14.01 3.45
CA THR A 708 -4.36 14.76 2.59
C THR A 708 -3.44 13.80 1.85
N TYR A 709 -3.38 13.93 0.52
CA TYR A 709 -2.57 13.08 -0.35
C TYR A 709 -1.39 13.85 -0.95
N MET A 710 -0.22 13.21 -1.00
CA MET A 710 0.91 13.69 -1.80
C MET A 710 0.77 13.16 -3.24
N VAL A 711 0.47 14.03 -4.18
CA VAL A 711 0.36 13.70 -5.61
C VAL A 711 1.67 14.10 -6.30
N ARG A 712 2.39 13.09 -6.81
CA ARG A 712 3.68 13.23 -7.50
C ARG A 712 3.45 13.31 -9.00
N LEU A 713 3.46 14.52 -9.54
CA LEU A 713 3.34 14.79 -10.96
C LEU A 713 4.70 14.61 -11.63
N ILE A 714 4.79 13.69 -12.59
CA ILE A 714 6.05 13.38 -13.30
C ILE A 714 5.82 13.56 -14.80
N SER A 715 6.43 14.58 -15.37
CA SER A 715 6.38 14.82 -16.82
C SER A 715 7.44 13.97 -17.52
N MET A 716 7.01 12.82 -18.02
CA MET A 716 7.80 11.93 -18.87
C MET A 716 7.45 12.13 -20.36
N ALA A 717 6.98 13.33 -20.69
CA ALA A 717 6.68 13.75 -22.05
C ALA A 717 7.98 13.97 -22.83
N SER A 718 7.91 13.73 -24.13
CA SER A 718 9.03 13.89 -25.05
C SER A 718 9.19 15.32 -25.55
N GLN A 719 8.12 16.12 -25.56
CA GLN A 719 8.15 17.46 -26.15
C GLN A 719 7.23 18.47 -25.47
N ILE A 720 5.98 18.12 -25.16
CA ILE A 720 4.99 19.13 -24.80
C ILE A 720 4.99 19.42 -23.29
N ALA A 721 4.89 20.71 -22.94
CA ALA A 721 4.52 21.13 -21.59
C ALA A 721 3.00 20.96 -21.38
N MET A 722 2.60 20.74 -20.12
CA MET A 722 1.21 20.47 -19.76
C MET A 722 0.73 21.41 -18.67
N ASN A 723 -0.52 21.86 -18.81
CA ASN A 723 -1.24 22.62 -17.81
C ASN A 723 -2.12 21.68 -16.98
N ILE A 724 -2.12 21.84 -15.67
CA ILE A 724 -2.79 20.94 -14.73
C ILE A 724 -3.64 21.75 -13.75
N ALA A 725 -4.87 21.30 -13.52
CA ALA A 725 -5.75 21.80 -12.47
C ALA A 725 -6.62 20.64 -11.93
N ILE A 726 -6.95 20.67 -10.64
CA ILE A 726 -7.90 19.71 -10.05
C ILE A 726 -9.17 20.47 -9.73
N ASP A 727 -10.28 20.10 -10.37
CA ASP A 727 -11.54 20.78 -10.14
C ASP A 727 -11.95 20.65 -8.67
N GLY A 728 -12.43 21.76 -8.08
CA GLY A 728 -12.86 21.81 -6.68
C GLY A 728 -11.74 21.72 -5.63
N HIS A 729 -10.46 21.67 -6.04
CA HIS A 729 -9.32 21.51 -5.12
C HIS A 729 -8.23 22.55 -5.36
N ASN A 730 -7.59 22.98 -4.27
CA ASN A 730 -6.30 23.64 -4.35
C ASN A 730 -5.19 22.58 -4.27
N MET A 731 -4.04 22.91 -4.83
CA MET A 731 -2.81 22.11 -4.76
C MET A 731 -1.77 22.90 -3.97
N THR A 732 -1.03 22.27 -3.08
CA THR A 732 0.09 22.91 -2.38
C THR A 732 1.40 22.27 -2.81
N ILE A 733 2.21 22.98 -3.60
CA ILE A 733 3.52 22.50 -4.04
C ILE A 733 4.45 22.43 -2.84
N VAL A 734 5.07 21.28 -2.63
CA VAL A 734 6.01 21.00 -1.52
C VAL A 734 7.33 20.40 -1.99
N GLU A 735 7.42 19.98 -3.25
CA GLU A 735 8.61 19.37 -3.84
C GLU A 735 8.73 19.80 -5.31
N VAL A 736 9.94 20.18 -5.76
CA VAL A 736 10.28 20.49 -7.15
C VAL A 736 11.53 19.70 -7.55
N ASP A 737 11.42 18.85 -8.57
CA ASP A 737 12.53 18.03 -9.11
C ASP A 737 13.32 17.25 -8.02
N GLY A 738 12.63 16.76 -6.99
CA GLY A 738 13.24 16.04 -5.86
C GLY A 738 13.79 16.94 -4.73
N VAL A 739 13.61 18.26 -4.82
CA VAL A 739 14.00 19.21 -3.78
C VAL A 739 12.76 19.71 -3.03
N SER A 740 12.75 19.52 -1.71
CA SER A 740 11.68 20.02 -0.85
C SER A 740 11.72 21.55 -0.75
N ILE A 741 10.56 22.18 -0.87
CA ILE A 741 10.38 23.63 -0.80
C ILE A 741 9.41 24.03 0.31
N GLN A 742 9.36 25.32 0.64
CA GLN A 742 8.29 25.87 1.44
C GLN A 742 6.93 25.65 0.74
N PRO A 743 5.88 25.24 1.46
CA PRO A 743 4.57 24.99 0.87
C PRO A 743 4.03 26.21 0.11
N TYR A 744 3.71 26.03 -1.18
CA TYR A 744 3.19 27.07 -2.06
C TYR A 744 1.85 26.68 -2.67
N GLU A 745 0.78 27.38 -2.30
CA GLU A 745 -0.58 27.05 -2.72
C GLU A 745 -0.93 27.62 -4.10
N VAL A 746 -1.50 26.79 -4.97
CA VAL A 746 -1.91 27.10 -6.34
C VAL A 746 -3.23 26.41 -6.69
N THR A 747 -4.00 26.97 -7.63
CA THR A 747 -5.19 26.28 -8.19
C THR A 747 -4.88 25.60 -9.52
N SER A 748 -3.76 25.93 -10.13
CA SER A 748 -3.30 25.42 -11.42
C SER A 748 -1.81 25.65 -11.58
N LEU A 749 -1.16 24.76 -12.33
CA LEU A 749 0.28 24.81 -12.57
C LEU A 749 0.61 24.34 -13.98
N ALA A 750 1.79 24.70 -14.47
CA ALA A 750 2.38 24.13 -15.67
C ALA A 750 3.59 23.27 -15.32
N ILE A 751 3.77 22.17 -16.05
CA ILE A 751 4.91 21.27 -15.92
C ILE A 751 5.51 21.01 -17.31
N ALA A 752 6.81 21.25 -17.47
CA ALA A 752 7.53 21.01 -18.73
C ALA A 752 8.02 19.55 -18.81
N PRO A 753 8.43 19.04 -19.99
CA PRO A 753 9.11 17.75 -20.10
C PRO A 753 10.24 17.60 -19.07
N SER A 754 10.38 16.39 -18.53
CA SER A 754 11.38 16.00 -17.51
C SER A 754 11.22 16.60 -16.11
N GLN A 755 10.33 17.57 -15.90
CA GLN A 755 10.07 18.15 -14.57
C GLN A 755 9.20 17.25 -13.70
N ARG A 756 9.37 17.38 -12.37
CA ARG A 756 8.58 16.71 -11.33
C ARG A 756 8.10 17.72 -10.30
N LEU A 757 6.85 17.58 -9.89
CA LEU A 757 6.26 18.38 -8.81
C LEU A 757 5.55 17.47 -7.83
N GLY A 758 5.85 17.63 -6.55
CA GLY A 758 5.09 17.03 -5.47
C GLY A 758 4.09 18.04 -4.92
N VAL A 759 2.80 17.72 -4.98
CA VAL A 759 1.72 18.59 -4.50
C VAL A 759 0.87 17.89 -3.46
N LEU A 760 0.56 18.58 -2.36
CA LEU A 760 -0.44 18.12 -1.41
C LEU A 760 -1.84 18.50 -1.90
N VAL A 761 -2.76 17.55 -1.81
CA VAL A 761 -4.17 17.74 -2.15
C VAL A 761 -5.01 17.18 -1.00
N THR A 762 -5.77 18.04 -0.34
CA THR A 762 -6.66 17.63 0.75
C THR A 762 -8.04 17.33 0.21
N ALA A 763 -8.55 16.13 0.47
CA ALA A 763 -9.87 15.72 0.07
C ALA A 763 -10.93 16.54 0.81
N VAL A 764 -11.80 17.22 0.05
CA VAL A 764 -12.95 17.98 0.55
C VAL A 764 -13.75 17.18 1.60
N ASP A 765 -13.90 17.77 2.79
CA ASP A 765 -14.72 17.28 3.91
C ASP A 765 -15.95 18.19 4.04
N ASP A 766 -17.02 17.87 3.28
CA ASP A 766 -18.27 18.60 3.36
C ASP A 766 -19.43 17.66 3.69
N THR A 767 -19.84 17.66 4.96
CA THR A 767 -20.98 16.90 5.47
C THR A 767 -22.33 17.44 4.99
N ASN A 768 -22.38 18.53 4.20
CA ASN A 768 -23.61 19.21 3.79
C ASN A 768 -23.93 19.16 2.28
N THR A 769 -23.13 18.49 1.45
CA THR A 769 -23.41 18.35 0.01
C THR A 769 -23.25 16.90 -0.48
N THR A 770 -23.96 16.55 -1.56
CA THR A 770 -23.76 15.27 -2.25
C THR A 770 -22.33 15.22 -2.79
N LEU A 771 -21.49 14.35 -2.24
CA LEU A 771 -20.12 14.12 -2.72
C LEU A 771 -20.14 13.75 -4.21
N VAL A 772 -19.27 14.41 -4.99
CA VAL A 772 -19.07 14.17 -6.43
C VAL A 772 -17.62 13.73 -6.68
N ASN A 773 -17.37 13.10 -7.81
CA ASN A 773 -16.00 12.87 -8.29
C ASN A 773 -15.48 14.14 -8.98
N TYR A 774 -14.17 14.38 -8.98
CA TYR A 774 -13.59 15.60 -9.57
C TYR A 774 -12.63 15.27 -10.70
N ALA A 775 -12.52 16.16 -11.70
CA ALA A 775 -11.58 15.99 -12.79
C ALA A 775 -10.26 16.71 -12.50
N MET A 776 -9.15 15.97 -12.56
CA MET A 776 -7.84 16.53 -12.81
C MET A 776 -7.70 16.76 -14.32
N ARG A 777 -7.77 18.02 -14.73
CA ARG A 777 -7.67 18.45 -16.12
C ARG A 777 -6.21 18.60 -16.51
N ILE A 778 -5.83 17.97 -17.61
CA ILE A 778 -4.48 18.01 -18.15
C ILE A 778 -4.60 18.42 -19.61
N SER A 779 -4.05 19.55 -19.99
CA SER A 779 -4.12 20.05 -21.37
C SER A 779 -2.75 20.46 -21.86
N GLN A 780 -2.51 20.27 -23.16
CA GLN A 780 -1.32 20.80 -23.81
C GLN A 780 -1.22 22.30 -23.57
N ARG A 781 -0.03 22.75 -23.17
CA ARG A 781 0.29 24.17 -23.08
C ARG A 781 0.58 24.70 -24.50
N MET A 782 -0.19 25.68 -24.95
CA MET A 782 -0.02 26.30 -26.26
C MET A 782 0.92 27.50 -26.16
N LYS A 783 2.04 27.51 -26.90
CA LYS A 783 2.60 28.76 -27.46
C LYS A 783 3.76 28.53 -28.45
N GLY A 784 3.46 28.64 -29.74
CA GLY A 784 4.38 29.19 -30.74
C GLY A 784 3.83 30.55 -31.18
N ALA A 785 4.71 31.54 -31.38
CA ALA A 785 4.32 32.81 -32.00
C ALA A 785 4.67 32.76 -33.50
N ASP A 786 3.68 32.91 -34.38
CA ASP A 786 3.97 33.24 -35.78
C ASP A 786 4.51 34.68 -35.87
N SER A 787 5.19 34.98 -36.98
CA SER A 787 5.81 36.29 -37.27
C SER A 787 4.88 37.51 -37.25
N ASP A 788 3.56 37.30 -37.14
CA ASP A 788 2.51 38.32 -37.02
C ASP A 788 1.77 38.31 -35.67
N GLY A 789 2.18 37.47 -34.71
CA GLY A 789 1.61 37.40 -33.37
C GLY A 789 0.24 36.71 -33.30
N THR A 790 -0.19 35.98 -34.34
CA THR A 790 -1.40 35.15 -34.26
C THR A 790 -1.06 33.73 -33.79
N GLU A 791 -1.77 33.26 -32.76
CA GLU A 791 -1.67 31.89 -32.24
C GLU A 791 -2.34 30.92 -33.22
N VAL A 792 -1.58 30.00 -33.81
CA VAL A 792 -2.14 28.89 -34.60
C VAL A 792 -1.58 27.56 -34.11
N VAL A 793 -2.42 26.78 -33.42
CA VAL A 793 -2.34 25.31 -33.44
C VAL A 793 -3.76 24.76 -33.59
N SER A 794 -3.92 23.84 -34.53
CA SER A 794 -5.14 23.07 -34.76
C SER A 794 -5.25 21.95 -33.71
N GLY A 795 -6.25 22.03 -32.82
CA GLY A 795 -6.66 20.93 -31.93
C GLY A 795 -5.85 20.81 -30.64
N GLN A 796 -6.30 21.46 -29.56
CA GLN A 796 -5.69 21.34 -28.24
C GLN A 796 -5.90 19.92 -27.69
N LEU A 797 -4.81 19.20 -27.39
CA LEU A 797 -4.88 17.91 -26.71
C LEU A 797 -5.24 18.12 -25.25
N THR A 798 -6.26 17.41 -24.78
CA THR A 798 -6.71 17.42 -23.39
C THR A 798 -7.04 16.00 -22.95
N THR A 799 -6.66 15.67 -21.72
CA THR A 799 -7.04 14.42 -21.05
C THR A 799 -7.49 14.72 -19.62
N TYR A 800 -8.16 13.75 -19.01
CA TYR A 800 -8.69 13.87 -17.66
C TYR A 800 -8.30 12.64 -16.83
N LEU A 801 -7.89 12.89 -15.60
CA LEU A 801 -7.79 11.88 -14.55
C LEU A 801 -8.90 12.16 -13.52
N VAL A 802 -9.54 11.11 -12.98
CA VAL A 802 -10.65 11.29 -12.04
C VAL A 802 -10.15 11.18 -10.60
N ILE A 803 -10.36 12.20 -9.78
CA ILE A 803 -10.29 12.10 -8.32
C ILE A 803 -11.60 11.48 -7.85
N SER A 804 -11.54 10.23 -7.40
CA SER A 804 -12.71 9.41 -7.07
C SER A 804 -12.92 9.33 -5.56
N TYR A 805 -14.06 9.82 -5.10
CA TYR A 805 -14.51 9.69 -3.70
C TYR A 805 -15.36 8.44 -3.48
N ALA A 806 -16.10 8.04 -4.51
CA ALA A 806 -16.76 6.74 -4.61
C ALA A 806 -16.96 6.40 -6.09
N VAL A 807 -16.97 5.10 -6.40
CA VAL A 807 -17.06 4.61 -7.79
C VAL A 807 -18.33 5.09 -8.49
N ASP A 808 -19.46 5.12 -7.77
CA ASP A 808 -20.77 5.46 -8.33
C ASP A 808 -21.11 6.96 -8.25
N ASN A 809 -20.23 7.79 -7.68
CA ASN A 809 -20.48 9.22 -7.61
C ASN A 809 -20.43 9.84 -9.00
N PRO A 810 -21.36 10.74 -9.34
CA PRO A 810 -21.30 11.46 -10.61
C PRO A 810 -20.06 12.36 -10.63
N LEU A 811 -19.49 12.58 -11.82
CA LEU A 811 -18.46 13.60 -12.00
C LEU A 811 -19.09 14.98 -11.78
N GLY A 812 -18.47 15.79 -10.92
CA GLY A 812 -18.88 17.15 -10.62
C GLY A 812 -18.85 18.04 -11.86
N GLN A 813 -19.65 19.10 -11.85
CA GLN A 813 -19.65 20.07 -12.94
C GLN A 813 -18.31 20.80 -12.96
N SER A 814 -17.55 20.68 -14.05
CA SER A 814 -16.29 21.40 -14.22
C SER A 814 -16.55 22.90 -14.16
N VAL A 815 -15.73 23.63 -13.39
CA VAL A 815 -15.79 25.08 -13.34
C VAL A 815 -15.04 25.59 -14.58
N ASP A 816 -15.81 25.96 -15.61
CA ASP A 816 -15.30 26.48 -16.87
C ASP A 816 -14.71 27.89 -16.63
N THR A 817 -13.43 27.96 -16.25
CA THR A 817 -12.70 29.22 -16.12
C THR A 817 -12.29 29.70 -17.50
N SER A 818 -13.19 30.44 -18.15
CA SER A 818 -13.07 31.18 -19.42
C SER A 818 -13.57 30.49 -20.70
N GLU A 819 -14.33 31.26 -21.50
CA GLU A 819 -14.79 30.93 -22.85
C GLU A 819 -13.60 30.50 -23.72
N GLY A 820 -13.37 29.18 -23.84
CA GLY A 820 -12.27 28.62 -24.63
C GLY A 820 -11.55 27.41 -24.03
N GLY A 821 -11.86 26.99 -22.80
CA GLY A 821 -11.30 25.76 -22.20
C GLY A 821 -9.83 25.89 -21.73
N GLY A 822 -9.31 27.11 -21.58
CA GLY A 822 -7.95 27.36 -21.10
C GLY A 822 -7.82 27.28 -19.57
N ILE A 823 -6.80 26.59 -19.07
CA ILE A 823 -6.38 26.65 -17.67
C ILE A 823 -5.55 27.95 -17.49
N VAL A 824 -6.02 28.89 -16.67
CA VAL A 824 -5.22 30.07 -16.29
C VAL A 824 -4.07 29.59 -15.42
N ILE A 825 -2.82 29.79 -15.83
CA ILE A 825 -1.65 29.26 -15.12
C ILE A 825 -1.22 30.22 -14.02
N ILE A 826 -1.28 29.73 -12.78
CA ILE A 826 -0.84 30.48 -11.60
C ILE A 826 0.64 30.24 -11.32
N TYR A 827 1.13 29.01 -11.52
CA TYR A 827 2.54 28.67 -11.36
C TYR A 827 3.19 28.22 -12.67
N ASN A 828 4.34 28.83 -12.98
CA ASN A 828 5.32 28.38 -13.94
C ASN A 828 6.72 28.89 -13.52
N ASP A 829 7.77 28.45 -14.22
CA ASP A 829 9.16 28.76 -13.88
C ASP A 829 9.55 30.26 -13.93
N THR A 830 8.67 31.15 -14.39
CA THR A 830 8.89 32.61 -14.34
C THR A 830 8.47 33.25 -13.01
N VAL A 831 7.79 32.51 -12.11
CA VAL A 831 7.28 32.99 -10.81
C VAL A 831 8.25 32.68 -9.66
N LEU A 832 9.56 32.82 -9.93
CA LEU A 832 10.67 32.49 -9.02
C LEU A 832 10.59 33.08 -7.60
N PRO A 833 10.13 34.33 -7.35
CA PRO A 833 10.21 34.94 -6.02
C PRO A 833 9.29 34.32 -4.96
N SER A 834 8.45 33.36 -5.34
CA SER A 834 7.41 32.77 -4.50
C SER A 834 7.73 31.36 -3.99
N LEU A 835 8.82 30.76 -4.49
CA LEU A 835 9.31 29.48 -4.01
C LEU A 835 10.60 29.71 -3.24
N GLU A 836 10.60 29.34 -1.96
CA GLU A 836 11.78 29.34 -1.11
C GLU A 836 12.13 27.89 -0.76
N PRO A 837 13.42 27.54 -0.66
CA PRO A 837 13.81 26.20 -0.24
C PRO A 837 13.32 25.93 1.19
N LEU A 838 13.03 24.66 1.51
CA LEU A 838 12.60 24.29 2.86
C LEU A 838 13.67 24.62 3.92
N ILE A 839 14.94 24.53 3.52
CA ILE A 839 16.13 24.88 4.30
C ILE A 839 16.74 26.12 3.67
N ASP A 840 17.01 27.16 4.46
CA ASP A 840 17.64 28.39 3.97
C ASP A 840 19.03 28.07 3.40
N THR A 841 19.27 28.47 2.15
CA THR A 841 20.54 28.27 1.44
C THR A 841 21.10 29.61 1.01
N ASP A 842 22.43 29.72 0.94
CA ASP A 842 23.06 30.92 0.43
C ASP A 842 22.93 30.99 -1.10
N VAL A 843 22.81 32.20 -1.64
CA VAL A 843 22.90 32.42 -3.09
C VAL A 843 24.33 32.13 -3.54
N LEU A 844 24.48 31.21 -4.49
CA LEU A 844 25.80 30.86 -5.02
C LEU A 844 26.42 32.05 -5.78
N ILE A 845 27.71 32.29 -5.52
CA ILE A 845 28.49 33.36 -6.14
C ILE A 845 29.35 32.75 -7.25
N PRO A 846 29.14 33.11 -8.53
CA PRO A 846 29.80 32.44 -9.64
C PRO A 846 31.28 32.81 -9.74
N THR A 847 32.13 31.81 -9.96
CA THR A 847 33.57 31.98 -10.26
C THR A 847 33.85 31.90 -11.75
N GLN A 848 32.95 31.29 -12.52
CA GLN A 848 32.99 31.23 -13.97
C GLN A 848 31.58 31.37 -14.57
N GLN A 849 31.51 31.83 -15.82
CA GLN A 849 30.27 32.00 -16.56
C GLN A 849 30.39 31.34 -17.93
N ILE A 850 29.34 30.63 -18.34
CA ILE A 850 29.20 30.03 -19.67
C ILE A 850 27.91 30.55 -20.29
N LEU A 851 27.98 30.94 -21.56
CA LEU A 851 26.85 31.38 -22.36
C LEU A 851 26.45 30.25 -23.31
N LEU A 852 25.16 29.92 -23.33
CA LEU A 852 24.58 28.90 -24.19
C LEU A 852 23.41 29.50 -24.96
N ASP A 853 23.63 29.78 -26.24
CA ASP A 853 22.61 30.27 -27.15
C ASP A 853 21.92 29.09 -27.83
N ALA A 854 20.70 28.81 -27.37
CA ALA A 854 19.87 27.70 -27.81
C ALA A 854 19.13 28.09 -29.12
N SER A 855 19.39 27.36 -30.21
CA SER A 855 18.81 27.62 -31.53
C SER A 855 18.52 26.33 -32.30
N VAL A 856 17.52 26.35 -33.17
CA VAL A 856 17.30 25.30 -34.17
C VAL A 856 17.82 25.79 -35.52
N LEU A 857 18.85 25.13 -36.04
CA LEU A 857 19.54 25.51 -37.28
C LEU A 857 19.41 24.41 -38.33
N MET A 858 19.62 24.77 -39.59
CA MET A 858 19.68 23.84 -40.71
C MET A 858 21.15 23.58 -41.04
N MET A 859 21.52 22.30 -41.14
CA MET A 859 22.88 21.86 -41.49
C MET A 859 23.10 21.92 -43.02
N ALA A 860 24.36 21.79 -43.46
CA ALA A 860 24.72 21.83 -44.87
C ALA A 860 24.08 20.73 -45.75
N ASP A 861 23.66 19.60 -45.17
CA ASP A 861 22.95 18.51 -45.87
C ASP A 861 21.42 18.76 -45.98
N GLY A 862 20.92 19.83 -45.36
CA GLY A 862 19.53 20.26 -45.35
C GLY A 862 18.69 19.71 -44.20
N SER A 863 19.25 18.90 -43.29
CA SER A 863 18.55 18.47 -42.08
C SER A 863 18.48 19.62 -41.05
N SER A 864 17.55 19.51 -40.08
CA SER A 864 17.42 20.49 -39.00
C SER A 864 17.87 19.92 -37.67
N HIS A 865 18.70 20.67 -36.95
CA HIS A 865 19.37 20.26 -35.73
C HIS A 865 19.15 21.29 -34.62
N GLY A 866 18.96 20.81 -33.39
CA GLY A 866 19.11 21.67 -32.22
C GLY A 866 20.58 21.96 -31.97
N THR A 867 20.91 23.17 -31.55
CA THR A 867 22.29 23.64 -31.38
C THR A 867 22.43 24.50 -30.14
N PHE A 868 23.63 24.48 -29.56
CA PHE A 868 24.08 25.50 -28.63
C PHE A 868 25.27 26.23 -29.23
N ASN A 869 25.23 27.57 -29.24
CA ASN A 869 26.30 28.41 -29.79
C ASN A 869 26.63 28.07 -31.25
N ASP A 870 25.61 27.79 -32.06
CA ASP A 870 25.74 27.33 -33.43
C ASP A 870 26.61 26.05 -33.52
N ILE A 871 26.50 25.12 -32.58
CA ILE A 871 27.13 23.79 -32.65
C ILE A 871 26.05 22.73 -32.39
N ALA A 872 25.89 21.81 -33.33
CA ALA A 872 25.08 20.60 -33.15
C ALA A 872 25.96 19.52 -32.50
N TYR A 873 25.48 18.91 -31.41
CA TYR A 873 26.21 17.84 -30.75
C TYR A 873 26.37 16.61 -31.65
N ILE A 874 27.61 16.19 -31.89
CA ILE A 874 27.95 14.96 -32.60
C ILE A 874 28.63 14.00 -31.63
N ARG A 875 28.17 12.76 -31.63
CA ARG A 875 28.71 11.70 -30.77
C ARG A 875 30.18 11.44 -31.10
N PRO A 876 31.10 11.48 -30.11
CA PRO A 876 32.50 11.17 -30.33
C PRO A 876 32.70 9.66 -30.57
N ALA A 877 33.84 9.26 -31.14
CA ALA A 877 34.20 7.85 -31.31
C ALA A 877 34.51 7.17 -29.96
N VAL A 878 34.96 7.92 -28.96
CA VAL A 878 35.22 7.45 -27.58
C VAL A 878 34.34 8.26 -26.64
N PRO A 879 33.59 7.62 -25.71
CA PRO A 879 32.78 8.38 -24.76
C PRO A 879 33.61 9.41 -23.98
N SER A 880 33.04 10.59 -23.75
CA SER A 880 33.78 11.72 -23.18
C SER A 880 34.37 11.43 -21.80
N LEU A 881 33.69 10.66 -20.94
CA LEU A 881 34.23 10.21 -19.64
C LEU A 881 35.45 9.29 -19.80
N MET A 882 35.42 8.39 -20.78
CA MET A 882 36.53 7.49 -21.10
C MET A 882 37.72 8.28 -21.68
N THR A 883 37.44 9.34 -22.45
CA THR A 883 38.46 10.30 -22.90
C THR A 883 39.12 10.99 -21.70
N ALA A 884 38.33 11.51 -20.76
CA ALA A 884 38.83 12.15 -19.55
C ALA A 884 39.74 11.24 -18.70
N LEU A 885 39.42 9.94 -18.64
CA LEU A 885 40.17 8.95 -17.84
C LEU A 885 41.41 8.38 -18.55
N SER A 886 41.48 8.44 -19.88
CA SER A 886 42.55 7.79 -20.66
C SER A 886 43.60 8.76 -21.20
N MET A 887 43.30 10.06 -21.27
CA MET A 887 44.20 11.08 -21.77
C MET A 887 45.10 11.67 -20.66
N PRO A 888 46.35 12.08 -20.96
CA PRO A 888 47.23 12.69 -19.96
C PRO A 888 46.65 13.98 -19.37
N SER A 889 46.83 14.20 -18.07
CA SER A 889 46.31 15.38 -17.33
C SER A 889 46.62 16.72 -18.00
N ASP A 890 47.82 16.86 -18.56
CA ASP A 890 48.28 18.09 -19.22
C ASP A 890 47.51 18.37 -20.50
N ALA A 891 46.98 17.34 -21.18
CA ALA A 891 46.15 17.49 -22.39
C ALA A 891 44.70 17.86 -22.05
N LEU A 892 44.14 17.30 -20.98
CA LEU A 892 42.73 17.47 -20.58
C LEU A 892 42.34 18.94 -20.32
N LYS A 893 43.25 19.72 -19.74
CA LYS A 893 43.03 21.15 -19.43
C LYS A 893 43.58 22.10 -20.50
N ALA A 894 44.57 21.67 -21.29
CA ALA A 894 45.23 22.56 -22.24
C ALA A 894 44.53 22.65 -23.60
N ASN A 895 43.77 21.62 -24.01
CA ASN A 895 43.04 21.64 -25.28
C ASN A 895 41.75 20.82 -25.20
N LEU A 896 40.60 21.50 -25.28
CA LEU A 896 39.28 20.85 -25.26
C LEU A 896 38.97 20.06 -26.54
N GLU A 897 39.72 20.24 -27.63
CA GLU A 897 39.58 19.42 -28.85
C GLU A 897 39.78 17.92 -28.58
N VAL A 898 40.45 17.54 -27.47
CA VAL A 898 40.56 16.13 -27.08
C VAL A 898 39.19 15.47 -26.90
N TYR A 899 38.18 16.24 -26.51
CA TYR A 899 36.80 15.78 -26.36
C TYR A 899 35.98 15.87 -27.65
N GLY A 900 36.55 16.44 -28.73
CA GLY A 900 35.85 16.72 -29.98
C GLY A 900 35.14 18.07 -29.93
N ILE A 901 35.37 18.93 -30.91
CA ILE A 901 34.76 20.27 -30.90
C ILE A 901 33.23 20.22 -31.04
N ASP A 902 32.74 19.26 -31.82
CA ASP A 902 31.31 19.05 -32.04
C ASP A 902 30.62 18.35 -30.85
N THR A 903 31.34 17.97 -29.78
CA THR A 903 30.66 17.62 -28.51
C THR A 903 30.30 18.85 -27.68
N ASN A 904 30.62 20.05 -28.19
CA ASN A 904 30.50 21.34 -27.52
C ASN A 904 31.02 21.31 -26.06
N PRO A 905 32.31 20.99 -25.85
CA PRO A 905 32.85 20.76 -24.52
C PRO A 905 33.15 22.06 -23.77
N PHE A 906 32.73 22.13 -22.51
CA PHE A 906 33.08 23.22 -21.58
C PHE A 906 33.84 22.67 -20.38
N LEU A 907 35.00 23.24 -20.06
CA LEU A 907 35.75 22.88 -18.85
C LEU A 907 35.14 23.58 -17.63
N LEU A 908 34.89 22.83 -16.56
CA LEU A 908 34.53 23.40 -15.26
C LEU A 908 35.68 23.20 -14.26
N ASP A 909 36.24 24.31 -13.78
CA ASP A 909 37.23 24.32 -12.69
C ASP A 909 36.54 24.38 -11.31
N ASP A 910 37.27 24.13 -10.23
CA ASP A 910 36.75 24.21 -8.86
C ASP A 910 36.06 25.57 -8.60
N GLY A 911 34.86 25.55 -8.01
CA GLY A 911 34.09 26.76 -7.70
C GLY A 911 32.63 26.65 -8.14
N VAL A 912 32.05 27.76 -8.57
CA VAL A 912 30.64 27.87 -8.97
C VAL A 912 30.56 28.24 -10.44
N THR A 913 29.77 27.49 -11.20
CA THR A 913 29.45 27.79 -12.60
C THR A 913 28.13 28.54 -12.68
N GLU A 914 28.12 29.66 -13.39
CA GLU A 914 26.89 30.28 -13.90
C GLU A 914 26.65 29.89 -15.37
N LEU A 915 25.51 29.29 -15.66
CA LEU A 915 25.04 29.09 -17.03
C LEU A 915 23.98 30.16 -17.35
N VAL A 916 24.22 30.88 -18.44
CA VAL A 916 23.23 31.78 -19.06
C VAL A 916 22.71 31.09 -20.31
N ILE A 917 21.45 30.69 -20.28
CA ILE A 917 20.82 29.91 -21.35
C ILE A 917 19.83 30.81 -22.08
N SER A 918 20.13 31.19 -23.32
CA SER A 918 19.26 32.03 -24.15
C SER A 918 18.40 31.17 -25.06
N ASN A 919 17.07 31.28 -24.96
CA ASN A 919 16.17 30.67 -25.93
C ASN A 919 15.81 31.69 -27.02
N ASN A 920 16.55 31.65 -28.14
CA ASN A 920 16.36 32.55 -29.29
C ASN A 920 15.25 32.09 -30.26
N ASN A 921 14.51 31.04 -29.90
CA ASN A 921 13.50 30.44 -30.77
C ASN A 921 12.12 31.08 -30.55
N ALA A 922 11.24 30.91 -31.55
CA ALA A 922 9.85 31.35 -31.49
C ALA A 922 8.95 30.44 -30.62
N VAL A 923 9.52 29.43 -29.97
CA VAL A 923 8.85 28.41 -29.16
C VAL A 923 9.57 28.24 -27.82
N GLU A 924 8.84 27.78 -26.81
CA GLU A 924 9.37 27.48 -25.48
C GLU A 924 10.10 26.12 -25.44
N TYR A 925 11.15 26.02 -24.63
CA TYR A 925 11.92 24.78 -24.44
C TYR A 925 12.28 24.60 -22.96
N ALA A 926 12.46 23.35 -22.54
CA ALA A 926 13.04 23.05 -21.23
C ALA A 926 14.41 22.39 -21.38
N PHE A 927 15.30 22.67 -20.44
CA PHE A 927 16.69 22.23 -20.44
C PHE A 927 17.03 21.51 -19.15
N HIS A 928 17.75 20.39 -19.28
CA HIS A 928 18.14 19.51 -18.20
C HIS A 928 19.67 19.47 -18.04
N LEU A 929 20.14 19.43 -16.79
CA LEU A 929 21.54 19.23 -16.45
C LEU A 929 21.71 17.93 -15.66
N HIS A 930 22.57 17.05 -16.17
CA HIS A 930 22.97 15.84 -15.48
C HIS A 930 23.91 16.15 -14.30
N GLY A 931 23.94 15.25 -13.31
CA GLY A 931 24.93 15.30 -12.21
C GLY A 931 24.69 16.35 -11.14
N HIS A 932 23.77 17.30 -11.36
CA HIS A 932 23.59 18.48 -10.51
C HIS A 932 22.12 18.89 -10.36
N SER A 933 21.84 19.57 -9.26
CA SER A 933 20.73 20.51 -9.18
C SER A 933 21.31 21.93 -9.13
N PHE A 934 20.69 22.86 -9.84
CA PHE A 934 21.12 24.25 -9.94
C PHE A 934 20.11 25.21 -9.31
N GLN A 935 20.60 26.29 -8.72
CA GLN A 935 19.84 27.45 -8.28
C GLN A 935 19.36 28.25 -9.49
N VAL A 936 18.07 28.52 -9.59
CA VAL A 936 17.51 29.39 -10.65
C VAL A 936 17.54 30.85 -10.20
N ILE A 937 18.50 31.62 -10.69
CA ILE A 937 18.74 33.00 -10.29
C ILE A 937 17.75 33.96 -10.97
N ALA A 938 17.54 33.79 -12.27
CA ALA A 938 16.65 34.64 -13.04
C ALA A 938 16.07 33.93 -14.26
N VAL A 939 14.85 34.30 -14.63
CA VAL A 939 14.25 34.03 -15.95
C VAL A 939 13.67 35.35 -16.46
N ALA A 940 14.16 35.86 -17.58
CA ALA A 940 13.79 37.18 -18.09
C ALA A 940 13.82 37.24 -19.62
N ALA A 941 13.18 38.26 -20.19
CA ALA A 941 13.12 38.46 -21.63
C ALA A 941 14.50 38.83 -22.19
N LEU A 942 14.83 38.34 -23.39
CA LEU A 942 16.02 38.74 -24.13
C LEU A 942 15.95 40.21 -24.57
N PRO A 943 17.11 40.89 -24.78
CA PRO A 943 18.47 40.37 -24.70
C PRO A 943 19.00 40.24 -23.26
N TYR A 944 19.93 39.31 -23.03
CA TYR A 944 20.61 39.17 -21.75
C TYR A 944 21.46 40.41 -21.41
N ALA A 945 21.27 40.95 -20.22
CA ALA A 945 22.09 42.02 -19.65
C ALA A 945 22.36 41.74 -18.16
N SER A 946 23.60 41.38 -17.82
CA SER A 946 23.96 41.00 -16.45
C SER A 946 23.68 42.10 -15.41
N SER A 947 23.72 43.37 -15.80
CA SER A 947 23.40 44.52 -14.94
C SER A 947 21.91 44.64 -14.55
N GLU A 948 21.03 43.91 -15.25
CA GLU A 948 19.58 43.94 -15.02
C GLU A 948 19.10 42.77 -14.15
N ILE A 949 19.99 41.84 -13.80
CA ILE A 949 19.68 40.73 -12.89
C ILE A 949 19.53 41.28 -11.47
N VAL A 950 18.34 41.09 -10.90
CA VAL A 950 18.11 41.33 -9.48
C VAL A 950 18.35 40.00 -8.75
N GLU A 951 19.48 39.92 -8.04
CA GLU A 951 19.80 38.74 -7.24
C GLU A 951 18.74 38.49 -6.17
N PRO A 952 18.34 37.22 -5.95
CA PRO A 952 17.44 36.86 -4.87
C PRO A 952 18.07 37.17 -3.51
N GLN A 953 17.24 37.40 -2.49
CA GLN A 953 17.72 37.75 -1.15
C GLN A 953 18.22 36.52 -0.37
N THR A 954 17.69 35.35 -0.67
CA THR A 954 18.06 34.02 -0.17
C THR A 954 18.24 33.07 -1.35
N GLY A 955 18.97 31.97 -1.16
CA GLY A 955 19.21 30.97 -2.20
C GLY A 955 17.88 30.43 -2.75
N PRO A 956 17.61 30.53 -4.06
CA PRO A 956 16.38 30.02 -4.63
C PRO A 956 16.38 28.48 -4.61
N PRO A 957 15.20 27.83 -4.71
CA PRO A 957 15.12 26.38 -4.83
C PRO A 957 16.04 25.86 -5.94
N SER A 958 16.77 24.79 -5.61
CA SER A 958 17.56 24.08 -6.60
C SER A 958 16.70 23.07 -7.34
N ARG A 959 17.02 22.82 -8.61
CA ARG A 959 16.33 21.85 -9.46
C ARG A 959 17.23 21.39 -10.60
N ASP A 960 16.86 20.36 -11.34
CA ASP A 960 17.67 19.85 -12.45
C ASP A 960 17.13 20.20 -13.85
N THR A 961 15.90 20.71 -13.95
CA THR A 961 15.27 21.00 -15.24
C THR A 961 14.56 22.35 -15.24
N ILE A 962 14.91 23.25 -16.17
CA ILE A 962 14.34 24.60 -16.26
C ILE A 962 13.60 24.83 -17.57
N HIS A 963 12.38 25.36 -17.48
CA HIS A 963 11.61 25.79 -18.64
C HIS A 963 11.89 27.26 -18.99
N ILE A 964 12.25 27.52 -20.24
CA ILE A 964 12.59 28.84 -20.77
C ILE A 964 11.61 29.21 -21.90
N PRO A 965 10.76 30.24 -21.70
CA PRO A 965 9.85 30.72 -22.74
C PRO A 965 10.57 31.18 -24.02
N ALA A 966 9.80 31.29 -25.11
CA ALA A 966 10.29 31.85 -26.38
C ALA A 966 10.81 33.28 -26.20
N ASN A 967 12.01 33.59 -26.70
CA ASN A 967 12.70 34.88 -26.58
C ASN A 967 13.05 35.28 -25.13
N TYR A 968 13.28 34.32 -24.24
CA TYR A 968 13.73 34.54 -22.85
C TYR A 968 15.10 33.90 -22.63
N TYR A 969 15.74 34.27 -21.53
CA TYR A 969 16.92 33.59 -20.99
C TYR A 969 16.68 33.12 -19.56
N ALA A 970 17.43 32.12 -19.13
CA ALA A 970 17.56 31.73 -17.73
C ALA A 970 19.02 31.87 -17.27
N VAL A 971 19.20 32.23 -16.00
CA VAL A 971 20.50 32.24 -15.31
C VAL A 971 20.43 31.24 -14.19
N VAL A 972 21.29 30.23 -14.23
CA VAL A 972 21.35 29.17 -13.22
C VAL A 972 22.76 28.99 -12.67
N ARG A 973 22.88 28.60 -11.41
CA ARG A 973 24.18 28.41 -10.73
C ARG A 973 24.24 27.08 -10.01
N PHE A 974 25.39 26.42 -10.06
CA PHE A 974 25.67 25.19 -9.31
C PHE A 974 27.14 25.11 -8.94
N GLU A 975 27.45 24.31 -7.92
CA GLU A 975 28.81 24.09 -7.44
C GLU A 975 29.47 22.94 -8.20
N ASN A 976 30.72 23.11 -8.59
CA ASN A 976 31.50 22.12 -9.32
C ASN A 976 32.14 21.11 -8.34
N GLU A 977 31.32 20.39 -7.57
CA GLU A 977 31.75 19.42 -6.54
C GLU A 977 31.59 17.95 -6.93
N ASN A 978 31.17 17.66 -8.16
CA ASN A 978 30.89 16.31 -8.65
C ASN A 978 31.75 15.98 -9.89
N PRO A 979 33.05 15.65 -9.71
CA PRO A 979 33.96 15.37 -10.82
C PRO A 979 33.40 14.32 -11.79
N GLY A 980 33.26 14.69 -13.05
CA GLY A 980 32.59 13.86 -14.05
C GLY A 980 32.49 14.54 -15.42
N VAL A 981 31.76 13.89 -16.31
CA VAL A 981 31.35 14.50 -17.58
C VAL A 981 29.83 14.46 -17.66
N TRP A 982 29.22 15.64 -17.66
CA TRP A 982 27.77 15.81 -17.53
C TRP A 982 27.18 16.39 -18.80
N LEU A 983 26.07 15.81 -19.24
CA LEU A 983 25.32 16.33 -20.38
C LEU A 983 24.42 17.50 -19.93
N PHE A 984 24.47 18.60 -20.68
CA PHE A 984 23.45 19.65 -20.62
C PHE A 984 22.69 19.64 -21.95
N HIS A 985 21.38 19.48 -21.92
CA HIS A 985 20.61 19.30 -23.16
C HIS A 985 19.18 19.84 -23.10
N GLY A 986 18.60 20.06 -24.28
CA GLY A 986 17.17 20.29 -24.42
C GLY A 986 16.39 19.00 -24.13
N THR A 987 15.30 19.09 -23.38
CA THR A 987 14.45 17.95 -22.99
C THR A 987 13.57 17.44 -24.15
N THR A 988 13.41 18.23 -25.22
CA THR A 988 12.71 17.79 -26.43
C THR A 988 13.50 16.68 -27.13
N THR A 989 13.02 15.43 -27.05
CA THR A 989 13.78 14.23 -27.46
C THR A 989 14.28 14.31 -28.90
N PHE A 990 13.45 14.78 -29.84
CA PHE A 990 13.81 14.93 -31.25
C PHE A 990 14.98 15.89 -31.48
N LEU A 991 15.02 16.99 -30.72
CA LEU A 991 16.10 17.98 -30.82
C LEU A 991 17.35 17.51 -30.08
N ARG A 992 17.20 16.88 -28.91
CA ARG A 992 18.32 16.26 -28.19
C ARG A 992 19.05 15.30 -29.10
N ASP A 993 18.33 14.38 -29.72
CA ASP A 993 18.90 13.32 -30.56
C ASP A 993 19.44 13.85 -31.90
N SER A 994 19.03 15.04 -32.35
CA SER A 994 19.68 15.73 -33.48
C SER A 994 20.91 16.53 -33.07
N GLY A 995 21.04 16.97 -31.82
CA GLY A 995 22.27 17.61 -31.36
C GLY A 995 22.10 18.73 -30.33
N PHE A 996 20.91 18.89 -29.74
CA PHE A 996 20.63 19.97 -28.78
C PHE A 996 21.29 19.71 -27.42
N SER A 997 22.62 19.61 -27.38
CA SER A 997 23.39 19.15 -26.23
C SER A 997 24.78 19.79 -26.17
N ALA A 998 25.34 19.82 -24.97
CA ALA A 998 26.72 20.21 -24.70
C ALA A 998 27.28 19.36 -23.57
N THR A 999 28.59 19.10 -23.56
CA THR A 999 29.25 18.35 -22.48
C THR A 999 29.98 19.27 -21.53
N LEU A 1000 29.65 19.18 -20.24
CA LEU A 1000 30.36 19.87 -19.17
C LEU A 1000 31.40 18.93 -18.57
N ILE A 1001 32.68 19.26 -18.77
CA ILE A 1001 33.83 18.48 -18.32
C ILE A 1001 34.25 19.02 -16.95
N GLU A 1002 33.73 18.41 -15.90
CA GLU A 1002 33.92 18.90 -14.54
C GLU A 1002 35.15 18.31 -13.88
N THR A 1003 36.07 19.20 -13.51
CA THR A 1003 37.29 18.89 -12.75
C THR A 1003 37.95 17.58 -13.22
N PRO A 1004 38.29 17.43 -14.53
CA PRO A 1004 38.63 16.13 -15.14
C PRO A 1004 39.84 15.44 -14.49
N THR A 1005 40.74 16.20 -13.87
CA THR A 1005 41.90 15.68 -13.14
C THR A 1005 41.57 15.10 -11.76
N ALA A 1006 40.38 15.39 -11.23
CA ALA A 1006 39.86 14.89 -9.94
C ALA A 1006 38.95 13.66 -10.11
N ILE A 1007 38.58 13.31 -11.35
CA ILE A 1007 37.79 12.10 -11.63
C ILE A 1007 38.60 10.87 -11.19
N ASN A 1008 38.14 10.20 -10.14
CA ASN A 1008 38.78 9.04 -9.56
C ASN A 1008 37.79 7.90 -9.40
N ILE A 1009 37.51 7.23 -10.52
CA ILE A 1009 36.59 6.09 -10.59
C ILE A 1009 37.28 4.87 -11.20
N THR A 1010 36.70 3.71 -10.96
CA THR A 1010 37.08 2.46 -11.61
C THR A 1010 35.92 1.91 -12.40
N PHE A 1011 36.13 1.62 -13.67
CA PHE A 1011 35.19 0.83 -14.44
C PHE A 1011 35.26 -0.64 -14.01
N ASP A 1012 34.11 -1.26 -13.83
CA ASP A 1012 34.03 -2.71 -13.73
C ASP A 1012 34.26 -3.39 -15.09
N ALA A 1013 34.18 -4.72 -15.11
CA ALA A 1013 34.37 -5.50 -16.33
C ALA A 1013 33.25 -5.28 -17.37
N ASP A 1014 32.04 -4.93 -16.93
CA ASP A 1014 30.88 -4.79 -17.80
C ASP A 1014 31.05 -3.60 -18.75
N PHE A 1015 31.67 -2.49 -18.32
CA PHE A 1015 31.95 -1.33 -19.18
C PHE A 1015 32.85 -1.68 -20.37
N ALA A 1016 34.01 -2.28 -20.10
CA ALA A 1016 34.96 -2.63 -21.15
C ALA A 1016 34.36 -3.70 -22.09
N GLN A 1017 33.61 -4.66 -21.55
CA GLN A 1017 32.91 -5.68 -22.33
C GLN A 1017 31.82 -5.08 -23.21
N THR A 1018 31.04 -4.13 -22.69
CA THR A 1018 29.97 -3.44 -23.42
C THR A 1018 30.53 -2.65 -24.58
N CYS A 1019 31.59 -1.85 -24.36
CA CYS A 1019 32.24 -1.10 -25.43
C CYS A 1019 32.86 -2.02 -26.49
N ALA A 1020 33.52 -3.11 -26.07
CA ALA A 1020 34.07 -4.11 -27.00
C ALA A 1020 32.97 -4.77 -27.85
N ALA A 1021 31.81 -5.08 -27.25
CA ALA A 1021 30.67 -5.66 -27.95
C ALA A 1021 30.01 -4.67 -28.92
N SER A 1022 30.03 -3.36 -28.60
CA SER A 1022 29.55 -2.29 -29.48
C SER A 1022 30.55 -1.89 -30.57
N GLY A 1023 31.78 -2.43 -30.55
CA GLY A 1023 32.85 -2.02 -31.46
C GLY A 1023 33.34 -0.58 -31.23
N ILE A 1024 33.10 -0.03 -30.04
CA ILE A 1024 33.45 1.34 -29.67
C ILE A 1024 34.77 1.32 -28.90
N PRO A 1025 35.78 2.13 -29.28
CA PRO A 1025 37.03 2.20 -28.53
C PRO A 1025 36.82 2.72 -27.09
N PHE A 1026 37.54 2.11 -26.14
CA PHE A 1026 37.42 2.42 -24.71
C PHE A 1026 38.42 3.48 -24.21
N THR A 1027 39.37 3.90 -25.06
CA THR A 1027 40.46 4.81 -24.68
C THR A 1027 40.85 5.70 -25.86
N GLY A 1028 41.37 6.88 -25.56
CA GLY A 1028 41.85 7.85 -26.55
C GLY A 1028 41.06 9.16 -26.48
N ASN A 1029 41.39 10.08 -27.39
CA ASN A 1029 40.60 11.28 -27.65
C ASN A 1029 39.28 10.93 -28.37
N ALA A 1030 38.46 11.94 -28.66
CA ALA A 1030 37.19 11.75 -29.36
C ALA A 1030 37.28 11.12 -30.75
N ALA A 1031 38.47 11.03 -31.36
CA ALA A 1031 38.70 10.30 -32.62
C ALA A 1031 39.21 8.86 -32.40
N GLY A 1032 39.35 8.40 -31.15
CA GLY A 1032 39.91 7.09 -30.80
C GLY A 1032 41.44 7.01 -30.87
N ASN A 1033 42.13 8.15 -30.92
CA ASN A 1033 43.58 8.21 -31.08
C ASN A 1033 44.27 8.72 -29.80
N ALA A 1034 45.60 8.60 -29.73
CA ALA A 1034 46.38 9.19 -28.64
C ALA A 1034 46.64 10.69 -28.86
N LEU A 1035 46.71 11.45 -27.76
CA LEU A 1035 47.07 12.88 -27.75
C LEU A 1035 46.12 13.70 -28.66
N LEU A 1036 46.63 14.74 -29.34
CA LEU A 1036 45.84 15.66 -30.17
C LEU A 1036 45.65 15.16 -31.62
N ASN A 1037 45.82 13.87 -31.90
CA ASN A 1037 45.58 13.35 -33.23
C ASN A 1037 44.07 13.19 -33.49
N MET A 1038 43.42 14.20 -34.06
CA MET A 1038 41.98 14.15 -34.37
C MET A 1038 41.66 13.53 -35.73
N THR A 1039 42.63 12.86 -36.38
CA THR A 1039 42.41 12.23 -37.68
C THR A 1039 41.31 11.18 -37.60
N GLY A 1040 40.26 11.33 -38.40
CA GLY A 1040 39.13 10.40 -38.45
C GLY A 1040 37.95 10.78 -37.55
N LEU A 1041 38.02 11.91 -36.83
CA LEU A 1041 36.82 12.52 -36.25
C LEU A 1041 35.87 12.92 -37.40
N GLN A 1042 34.58 12.67 -37.23
CA GLN A 1042 33.56 13.20 -38.14
C GLN A 1042 33.35 14.67 -37.78
N ASP A 1043 33.63 15.57 -38.72
CA ASP A 1043 33.26 16.98 -38.62
C ASP A 1043 32.06 17.20 -39.55
N GLU A 1044 30.92 17.67 -39.03
CA GLU A 1044 29.86 18.23 -39.88
C GLU A 1044 29.98 19.75 -39.92
N VAL A 1045 30.08 20.30 -41.12
CA VAL A 1045 30.12 21.75 -41.32
C VAL A 1045 28.68 22.24 -41.39
N LEU A 1046 28.32 23.18 -40.51
CA LEU A 1046 27.07 23.94 -40.55
C LEU A 1046 26.89 24.74 -41.84
#